data_AF-A0AAV7WL00-F1
#
_entry.id   AF-A0AAV7WL00-F1
#
_cell.length_a   1.000
_cell.length_b   1.000
_cell.length_c   1.000
_cell.angle_alpha   90.00
_cell.angle_beta   90.00
_cell.angle_gamma   90.00
#
_symmetry.space_group_name_H-M   'P 1'
#
loop_
_entity.id
_entity.type
_entity.pdbx_description
1 polymer ?
#
loop_
_entity_poly.entity_id
_entity_poly.type
_entity_poly.pdbx_seq_one_letter_code
_entity_poly.pdbx_strand_id
1 'polypeptide(L)'
;MWKECGVTYKFTTPYHPQTNGLVERFNKTLKGMIMGLPEKLRRRWDILLPCLLFAYREVPQKGVGFSPFELLFGHPVRGPLTLVKEGWEQPLKAPKQDIVDYVLGLRSRMAEYMKKASKNLQASQEFQKQWHDQKAVLVQYQPGQKVWVLEPVAPRALQDKWSGPHTIVEKKGEVTYLVDLGTARSPLRVLHVNRLKPYYDRADLTLLMATDEGQEEDSDPLPDLFSSTEQDALVEGVVLADCLTAEQKDNCINLLGQFYELFSTVPGTTSWCEHTIDTGDSLPVKSKIYRQPDHVRDCIKQEVQKMLELGVVEHSESPWASPVVLLPKPHSKDGKKEMRFCVDYRGLNLVTKTDAHPIPRADELIDTLASAKYLSTFDLTAGYWQIKLSEDAKPKTAFSTIGGHYQFTVMPFGLKNAPATFQRLVNTVLQGLEAFSAASLDDIAVFSSSWDDHLVHLWKVLEALQKAGLTIKASKCQIGQGKVVYLGHLVRGEQIAPLQGKIQTIVDWVPPTTQTQVRAFLGLTGYYRRFIKNYGSIAAPLNDLTSKKMPKKVLWTANCQKAFEELKLAMCSAPVLKSPCYSKKLYVQTDASELGVGAVLSQLNSEGQDQPVAFISRRLTPREKRWSAIEREAFTVDWALKKLRPYLFGTHFIVQTDHKPLLWLKQMKGENPKLLRWSISLQGMDYTVEHRPGSSHSNADGLSRYFHLDNEDSSGNG
;
A
#
# COMPACT_ATOMS: atom_id res chain seq x y z
N MET A 1 -52.79 -22.70 -27.70
CA MET A 1 -51.56 -22.37 -28.45
C MET A 1 -50.26 -22.64 -27.66
N TRP A 2 -49.79 -21.79 -26.74
CA TRP A 2 -48.49 -22.03 -26.06
C TRP A 2 -48.39 -23.33 -25.24
N LYS A 3 -49.46 -23.69 -24.51
CA LYS A 3 -49.55 -24.97 -23.80
C LYS A 3 -49.56 -26.18 -24.76
N GLU A 4 -50.13 -26.04 -25.95
CA GLU A 4 -50.17 -27.10 -26.97
C GLU A 4 -48.81 -27.27 -27.66
N CYS A 5 -48.00 -26.21 -27.71
CA CYS A 5 -46.60 -26.27 -28.17
C CYS A 5 -45.62 -26.75 -27.07
N GLY A 6 -46.10 -27.27 -25.94
CA GLY A 6 -45.26 -27.72 -24.83
C GLY A 6 -44.54 -26.61 -24.06
N VAL A 7 -44.96 -25.34 -24.22
CA VAL A 7 -44.32 -24.20 -23.55
C VAL A 7 -44.86 -24.07 -22.13
N THR A 8 -43.96 -24.17 -21.15
CA THR A 8 -44.25 -23.99 -19.73
C THR A 8 -44.04 -22.54 -19.30
N TYR A 9 -45.07 -21.91 -18.74
CA TYR A 9 -44.95 -20.57 -18.18
C TYR A 9 -44.26 -20.62 -16.82
N LYS A 10 -43.13 -19.91 -16.68
CA LYS A 10 -42.47 -19.68 -15.39
C LYS A 10 -42.64 -18.21 -15.00
N PHE A 11 -43.31 -17.97 -13.89
CA PHE A 11 -43.49 -16.61 -13.35
C PHE A 11 -42.25 -16.21 -12.53
N THR A 12 -41.82 -14.96 -12.68
CA THR A 12 -40.68 -14.40 -11.97
C THR A 12 -41.11 -13.19 -11.16
N THR A 13 -40.44 -12.90 -10.04
CA THR A 13 -40.74 -11.70 -9.27
C THR A 13 -40.47 -10.43 -10.09
N PRO A 14 -41.34 -9.40 -10.01
CA PRO A 14 -41.14 -8.14 -10.71
C PRO A 14 -39.82 -7.46 -10.30
N TYR A 15 -39.14 -6.82 -11.25
CA TYR A 15 -37.86 -6.13 -11.05
C TYR A 15 -36.72 -7.01 -10.56
N HIS A 16 -36.73 -8.29 -10.93
CA HIS A 16 -35.63 -9.23 -10.67
C HIS A 16 -34.96 -9.66 -11.99
N PRO A 17 -34.13 -8.80 -12.62
CA PRO A 17 -33.53 -9.03 -13.94
C PRO A 17 -32.59 -10.24 -13.97
N GLN A 18 -32.10 -10.67 -12.80
CA GLN A 18 -31.25 -11.86 -12.65
C GLN A 18 -31.97 -13.14 -13.13
N THR A 19 -33.29 -13.21 -13.00
CA THR A 19 -34.09 -14.34 -13.51
C THR A 19 -34.19 -14.37 -15.04
N ASN A 20 -33.98 -13.23 -15.70
CA ASN A 20 -33.95 -13.11 -17.16
C ASN A 20 -32.54 -12.72 -17.67
N GLY A 21 -31.51 -13.22 -16.99
CA GLY A 21 -30.13 -12.79 -17.18
C GLY A 21 -29.58 -12.99 -18.60
N LEU A 22 -30.13 -13.93 -19.39
CA LEU A 22 -29.72 -14.14 -20.78
C LEU A 22 -30.21 -13.02 -21.70
N VAL A 23 -31.49 -12.65 -21.59
CA VAL A 23 -32.08 -11.54 -22.36
C VAL A 23 -31.43 -10.21 -21.95
N GLU A 24 -31.21 -10.00 -20.66
CA GLU A 24 -30.53 -8.80 -20.16
C GLU A 24 -29.07 -8.70 -20.65
N ARG A 25 -28.34 -9.83 -20.69
CA ARG A 25 -26.98 -9.85 -21.27
C ARG A 25 -26.98 -9.58 -22.77
N PHE A 26 -27.93 -10.13 -23.51
CA PHE A 26 -28.10 -9.83 -24.93
C PHE A 26 -28.40 -8.34 -25.15
N ASN A 27 -29.39 -7.79 -24.44
CA ASN A 27 -29.75 -6.37 -24.51
C ASN A 27 -28.57 -5.47 -24.15
N LYS A 28 -27.77 -5.83 -23.14
CA LYS A 28 -26.55 -5.09 -22.78
C LYS A 28 -25.52 -5.12 -23.90
N THR A 29 -25.32 -6.29 -24.53
CA THR A 29 -24.38 -6.46 -25.64
C THR A 29 -24.82 -5.62 -26.84
N LEU A 30 -26.10 -5.71 -27.22
CA LEU A 30 -26.67 -4.95 -28.32
C LEU A 30 -26.58 -3.44 -28.08
N LYS A 31 -26.90 -2.97 -26.86
CA LYS A 31 -26.70 -1.57 -26.46
C LYS A 31 -25.23 -1.16 -26.60
N GLY A 32 -24.29 -2.00 -26.19
CA GLY A 32 -22.86 -1.77 -26.36
C GLY A 32 -22.46 -1.63 -27.83
N MET A 33 -22.95 -2.51 -28.70
CA MET A 33 -22.70 -2.45 -30.14
C MET A 33 -23.25 -1.16 -30.75
N ILE A 34 -24.45 -0.73 -30.35
CA ILE A 34 -25.05 0.53 -30.80
C ILE A 34 -24.25 1.74 -30.29
N MET A 35 -23.81 1.72 -29.03
CA MET A 35 -22.98 2.78 -28.45
C MET A 35 -21.59 2.86 -29.10
N GLY A 36 -21.06 1.75 -29.60
CA GLY A 36 -19.81 1.72 -30.37
C GLY A 36 -19.90 2.38 -31.75
N LEU A 37 -21.10 2.63 -32.28
CA LEU A 37 -21.26 3.33 -33.55
C LEU A 37 -20.91 4.83 -33.43
N PRO A 38 -20.28 5.42 -34.47
CA PRO A 38 -20.12 6.87 -34.58
C PRO A 38 -21.44 7.61 -34.41
N GLU A 39 -21.42 8.82 -33.85
CA GLU A 39 -22.64 9.56 -33.48
C GLU A 39 -23.64 9.71 -34.64
N LYS A 40 -23.14 10.00 -35.85
CA LYS A 40 -23.94 10.12 -37.07
C LYS A 40 -24.69 8.83 -37.43
N LEU A 41 -24.09 7.68 -37.16
CA LEU A 41 -24.66 6.34 -37.42
C LEU A 41 -25.54 5.86 -36.26
N ARG A 42 -25.24 6.27 -35.02
CA ARG A 42 -26.04 5.94 -33.83
C ARG A 42 -27.46 6.50 -33.92
N ARG A 43 -27.67 7.64 -34.58
CA ARG A 43 -29.02 8.21 -34.83
C ARG A 43 -29.87 7.35 -35.78
N ARG A 44 -29.26 6.45 -36.56
CA ARG A 44 -29.89 5.54 -37.53
C ARG A 44 -29.66 4.07 -37.14
N TRP A 45 -29.62 3.79 -35.84
CA TRP A 45 -29.31 2.46 -35.30
C TRP A 45 -30.33 1.39 -35.73
N ASP A 46 -31.58 1.79 -35.98
CA ASP A 46 -32.68 0.97 -36.47
C ASP A 46 -32.37 0.37 -37.85
N ILE A 47 -31.77 1.17 -38.74
CA ILE A 47 -31.37 0.74 -40.09
C ILE A 47 -30.14 -0.17 -40.03
N LEU A 48 -29.23 0.06 -39.08
CA LEU A 48 -28.01 -0.73 -38.90
C LEU A 48 -28.23 -2.01 -38.08
N LEU A 49 -29.42 -2.20 -37.52
CA LEU A 49 -29.75 -3.34 -36.68
C LEU A 49 -29.50 -4.69 -37.36
N PRO A 50 -29.84 -4.91 -38.65
CA PRO A 50 -29.52 -6.17 -39.34
C PRO A 50 -28.01 -6.45 -39.39
N CYS A 51 -27.18 -5.44 -39.62
CA CYS A 51 -25.71 -5.58 -39.64
C CYS A 51 -25.16 -5.91 -38.25
N LEU A 52 -25.68 -5.25 -37.20
CA LEU A 52 -25.28 -5.54 -35.82
C LEU A 52 -25.72 -6.96 -35.40
N LEU A 53 -26.92 -7.38 -35.78
CA LEU A 53 -27.40 -8.74 -35.50
C LEU A 53 -26.59 -9.78 -36.28
N PHE A 54 -26.18 -9.48 -37.51
CA PHE A 54 -25.28 -10.34 -38.28
C PHE A 54 -23.94 -10.51 -37.56
N ALA A 55 -23.30 -9.40 -37.16
CA ALA A 55 -22.04 -9.44 -36.41
C ALA A 55 -22.18 -10.23 -35.09
N TYR A 56 -23.29 -10.06 -34.37
CA TYR A 56 -23.55 -10.84 -33.16
C TYR A 56 -23.71 -12.34 -33.43
N ARG A 57 -24.35 -12.71 -34.56
CA ARG A 57 -24.59 -14.11 -34.96
C ARG A 57 -23.35 -14.82 -35.49
N GLU A 58 -22.37 -14.08 -35.99
CA GLU A 58 -21.09 -14.60 -36.49
C GLU A 58 -20.08 -14.88 -35.37
N VAL A 59 -20.11 -14.08 -34.29
CA VAL A 59 -19.09 -14.19 -33.24
C VAL A 59 -19.43 -15.31 -32.22
N PRO A 60 -18.48 -16.21 -31.92
CA PRO A 60 -18.64 -17.23 -30.88
C PRO A 60 -18.94 -16.66 -29.50
N GLN A 61 -19.99 -17.15 -28.86
CA GLN A 61 -20.39 -16.69 -27.53
C GLN A 61 -19.63 -17.48 -26.45
N LYS A 62 -18.94 -16.78 -25.54
CA LYS A 62 -18.13 -17.40 -24.47
C LYS A 62 -18.87 -18.48 -23.66
N GLY A 63 -20.17 -18.31 -23.45
CA GLY A 63 -20.97 -19.28 -22.67
C GLY A 63 -21.25 -20.60 -23.37
N VAL A 64 -21.25 -20.62 -24.71
CA VAL A 64 -21.58 -21.82 -25.50
C VAL A 64 -20.38 -22.34 -26.29
N GLY A 65 -19.42 -21.46 -26.61
CA GLY A 65 -18.21 -21.77 -27.38
C GLY A 65 -18.40 -21.74 -28.89
N PHE A 66 -19.63 -21.52 -29.37
CA PHE A 66 -20.00 -21.46 -30.78
C PHE A 66 -20.75 -20.17 -31.08
N SER A 67 -20.78 -19.76 -32.35
CA SER A 67 -21.61 -18.64 -32.78
C SER A 67 -23.10 -19.06 -32.80
N PRO A 68 -24.05 -18.12 -32.58
CA PRO A 68 -25.47 -18.42 -32.67
C PRO A 68 -25.87 -19.02 -34.02
N PHE A 69 -25.20 -18.62 -35.10
CA PHE A 69 -25.46 -19.14 -36.43
C PHE A 69 -24.99 -20.59 -36.60
N GLU A 70 -23.78 -20.93 -36.14
CA GLU A 70 -23.27 -22.31 -36.20
C GLU A 70 -24.14 -23.30 -35.44
N LEU A 71 -24.69 -22.88 -34.30
CA LEU A 71 -25.59 -23.72 -33.50
C LEU A 71 -26.92 -23.98 -34.21
N LEU A 72 -27.41 -23.01 -34.98
CA LEU A 72 -28.69 -23.13 -35.68
C LEU A 72 -28.55 -23.88 -37.00
N PHE A 73 -27.49 -23.62 -37.76
CA PHE A 73 -27.32 -24.12 -39.13
C PHE A 73 -26.25 -25.21 -39.28
N GLY A 74 -25.49 -25.52 -38.22
CA GLY A 74 -24.50 -26.60 -38.21
C GLY A 74 -23.24 -26.32 -39.05
N HIS A 75 -23.04 -25.08 -39.50
CA HIS A 75 -21.86 -24.63 -40.26
C HIS A 75 -21.55 -23.16 -39.97
N PRO A 76 -20.31 -22.68 -40.17
CA PRO A 76 -19.95 -21.28 -39.96
C PRO A 76 -20.67 -20.36 -40.93
N VAL A 77 -20.83 -19.10 -40.52
CA VAL A 77 -21.35 -18.04 -41.41
C VAL A 77 -20.39 -17.87 -42.58
N ARG A 78 -20.92 -17.90 -43.80
CA ARG A 78 -20.15 -17.50 -44.98
C ARG A 78 -20.21 -15.98 -45.11
N GLY A 79 -19.36 -15.30 -44.34
CA GLY A 79 -19.29 -13.84 -44.29
C GLY A 79 -18.46 -13.22 -45.42
N PRO A 80 -18.42 -11.89 -45.52
CA PRO A 80 -17.63 -11.18 -46.54
C PRO A 80 -16.15 -11.56 -46.55
N LEU A 81 -15.55 -11.78 -45.37
CA LEU A 81 -14.14 -12.19 -45.26
C LEU A 81 -13.91 -13.61 -45.79
N THR A 82 -14.86 -14.53 -45.58
CA THR A 82 -14.79 -15.90 -46.13
C THR A 82 -14.87 -15.87 -47.65
N LEU A 83 -15.72 -15.02 -48.23
CA LEU A 83 -15.83 -14.84 -49.68
C LEU A 83 -14.55 -14.23 -50.28
N VAL A 84 -13.93 -13.26 -49.61
CA VAL A 84 -12.64 -12.69 -50.04
C VAL A 84 -11.54 -13.75 -49.97
N LYS A 85 -11.49 -14.55 -48.89
CA LYS A 85 -10.54 -15.64 -48.73
C LYS A 85 -10.70 -16.70 -49.84
N GLU A 86 -11.93 -17.13 -50.12
CA GLU A 86 -12.25 -18.08 -51.20
C GLU A 86 -11.98 -17.50 -52.60
N GLY A 87 -11.97 -16.18 -52.76
CA GLY A 87 -11.56 -15.52 -54.00
C GLY A 87 -10.05 -15.39 -54.17
N TRP A 88 -9.29 -15.34 -53.06
CA TRP A 88 -7.83 -15.28 -53.06
C TRP A 88 -7.16 -16.65 -53.11
N GLU A 89 -7.72 -17.64 -52.45
CA GLU A 89 -7.31 -19.04 -52.57
C GLU A 89 -7.94 -19.59 -53.86
N GLN A 90 -7.16 -20.17 -54.78
CA GLN A 90 -7.75 -20.82 -55.97
C GLN A 90 -8.86 -21.79 -55.53
N PRO A 91 -10.00 -21.87 -56.23
CA PRO A 91 -11.14 -22.64 -55.76
C PRO A 91 -10.74 -24.11 -55.65
N LEU A 92 -10.45 -24.57 -54.44
CA LEU A 92 -10.50 -25.98 -54.10
C LEU A 92 -11.93 -26.40 -54.41
N LYS A 93 -12.15 -27.05 -55.56
CA LYS A 93 -13.44 -27.66 -55.90
C LYS A 93 -13.81 -28.53 -54.70
N ALA A 94 -14.78 -28.07 -53.91
CA ALA A 94 -15.34 -28.89 -52.87
C ALA A 94 -15.76 -30.21 -53.53
N PRO A 95 -15.36 -31.38 -52.98
CA PRO A 95 -15.78 -32.65 -53.54
C PRO A 95 -17.31 -32.64 -53.64
N LYS A 96 -17.85 -33.11 -54.78
CA LYS A 96 -19.30 -33.26 -54.96
C LYS A 96 -19.78 -34.25 -53.89
N GLN A 97 -20.19 -33.74 -52.74
CA GLN A 97 -20.79 -34.54 -51.69
C GLN A 97 -22.19 -34.95 -52.15
N ASP A 98 -22.49 -36.24 -52.00
CA ASP A 98 -23.85 -36.71 -52.14
C ASP A 98 -24.75 -36.01 -51.10
N ILE A 99 -25.98 -35.69 -51.49
CA ILE A 99 -26.93 -34.94 -50.65
C ILE A 99 -27.20 -35.72 -49.36
N VAL A 100 -27.27 -37.06 -49.48
CA VAL A 100 -27.50 -37.96 -48.35
C VAL A 100 -26.35 -37.87 -47.35
N ASP A 101 -25.10 -37.92 -47.83
CA ASP A 101 -23.91 -37.79 -46.99
C ASP A 101 -23.82 -36.42 -46.32
N TYR A 102 -24.20 -35.34 -47.03
CA TYR A 102 -24.26 -34.00 -46.46
C TYR A 102 -25.28 -33.91 -45.33
N VAL A 103 -26.49 -34.46 -45.50
CA VAL A 103 -27.55 -34.43 -44.50
C VAL A 103 -27.16 -35.27 -43.27
N LEU A 104 -26.58 -36.45 -43.47
CA LEU A 104 -26.08 -37.29 -42.38
C LEU A 104 -24.92 -36.62 -41.63
N GLY A 105 -23.98 -36.00 -42.36
CA GLY A 105 -22.88 -35.23 -41.80
C GLY A 105 -23.36 -33.99 -41.04
N LEU A 106 -24.36 -33.28 -41.55
CA LEU A 106 -24.99 -32.13 -40.87
C LEU A 106 -25.68 -32.56 -39.58
N ARG A 107 -26.49 -33.63 -39.60
CA ARG A 107 -27.13 -34.18 -38.40
C ARG A 107 -26.11 -34.55 -37.34
N SER A 108 -25.01 -35.19 -37.75
CA SER A 108 -23.93 -35.62 -36.86
C SER A 108 -23.19 -34.43 -36.24
N ARG A 109 -22.86 -33.42 -37.05
CA ARG A 109 -22.26 -32.16 -36.59
C ARG A 109 -23.18 -31.39 -35.64
N MET A 110 -24.47 -31.28 -35.96
CA MET A 110 -25.44 -30.60 -35.10
C MET A 110 -25.59 -31.33 -33.74
N ALA A 111 -25.60 -32.67 -33.75
CA ALA A 111 -25.61 -33.44 -32.51
C ALA A 111 -24.33 -33.22 -31.69
N GLU A 112 -23.17 -33.17 -32.33
CA GLU A 112 -21.89 -32.88 -31.68
C GLU A 112 -21.83 -31.45 -31.12
N TYR A 113 -22.27 -30.46 -31.90
CA TYR A 113 -22.35 -29.07 -31.49
C TYR A 113 -23.29 -28.91 -30.31
N MET A 114 -24.47 -29.52 -30.34
CA MET A 114 -25.42 -29.48 -29.23
C MET A 114 -24.84 -30.12 -27.96
N LYS A 115 -24.11 -31.24 -28.09
CA LYS A 115 -23.42 -31.89 -26.96
C LYS A 115 -22.34 -31.00 -26.35
N LYS A 116 -21.47 -30.42 -27.18
CA LYS A 116 -20.39 -29.51 -26.73
C LYS A 116 -20.96 -28.22 -26.15
N ALA A 117 -21.95 -27.63 -26.81
CA ALA A 117 -22.68 -26.45 -26.37
C ALA A 117 -23.33 -26.66 -25.00
N SER A 118 -24.01 -27.79 -24.80
CA SER A 118 -24.63 -28.15 -23.53
C SER A 118 -23.58 -28.29 -22.41
N LYS A 119 -22.46 -29.00 -22.67
CA LYS A 119 -21.37 -29.15 -21.71
C LYS A 119 -20.72 -27.80 -21.33
N ASN A 120 -20.45 -26.95 -22.33
CA ASN A 120 -19.87 -25.63 -22.11
C ASN A 120 -20.83 -24.72 -21.33
N LEU A 121 -22.13 -24.79 -21.66
CA LEU A 121 -23.16 -24.04 -20.97
C LEU A 121 -23.28 -24.47 -19.50
N GLN A 122 -23.25 -25.77 -19.22
CA GLN A 122 -23.22 -26.31 -17.85
C GLN A 122 -21.99 -25.84 -17.08
N ALA A 123 -20.78 -26.01 -17.63
CA ALA A 123 -19.56 -25.57 -16.99
C ALA A 123 -19.54 -24.04 -16.76
N SER A 124 -20.05 -23.26 -17.73
CA SER A 124 -20.17 -21.81 -17.58
C SER A 124 -21.22 -21.43 -16.52
N GLN A 125 -22.30 -22.18 -16.38
CA GLN A 125 -23.32 -21.95 -15.35
C GLN A 125 -22.76 -22.29 -13.97
N GLU A 126 -22.05 -23.41 -13.82
CA GLU A 126 -21.38 -23.81 -12.58
C GLU A 126 -20.33 -22.79 -12.14
N PHE A 127 -19.48 -22.32 -13.06
CA PHE A 127 -18.49 -21.28 -12.77
C PHE A 127 -19.16 -19.97 -12.34
N GLN A 128 -20.21 -19.54 -13.05
CA GLN A 128 -20.96 -18.34 -12.69
C GLN A 128 -21.66 -18.47 -11.34
N LYS A 129 -22.19 -19.66 -11.04
CA LYS A 129 -22.79 -19.99 -9.74
C LYS A 129 -21.74 -19.91 -8.63
N GLN A 130 -20.61 -20.61 -8.76
CA GLN A 130 -19.51 -20.57 -7.79
C GLN A 130 -19.04 -19.12 -7.52
N TRP A 131 -18.88 -18.32 -8.58
CA TRP A 131 -18.43 -16.93 -8.44
C TRP A 131 -19.48 -16.03 -7.80
N HIS A 132 -20.77 -16.25 -8.08
CA HIS A 132 -21.87 -15.55 -7.43
C HIS A 132 -21.96 -15.95 -5.95
N ASP A 133 -21.88 -17.24 -5.66
CA ASP A 133 -22.01 -17.81 -4.31
C ASP A 133 -20.86 -17.37 -3.38
N GLN A 134 -19.65 -17.11 -3.91
CA GLN A 134 -18.54 -16.53 -3.15
C GLN A 134 -18.87 -15.21 -2.43
N LYS A 135 -19.81 -14.43 -2.98
CA LYS A 135 -20.25 -13.13 -2.41
C LYS A 135 -21.69 -13.16 -1.94
N ALA A 136 -22.39 -14.28 -2.13
CA ALA A 136 -23.78 -14.41 -1.74
C ALA A 136 -23.87 -14.59 -0.23
N VAL A 137 -24.43 -13.60 0.45
CA VAL A 137 -24.78 -13.73 1.86
C VAL A 137 -26.17 -14.32 1.94
N LEU A 138 -26.30 -15.46 2.63
CA LEU A 138 -27.59 -16.09 2.86
C LEU A 138 -28.36 -15.29 3.91
N VAL A 139 -29.20 -14.36 3.46
CA VAL A 139 -30.08 -13.60 4.36
C VAL A 139 -31.40 -14.34 4.47
N GLN A 140 -31.74 -14.76 5.69
CA GLN A 140 -33.03 -15.36 6.00
C GLN A 140 -33.78 -14.47 6.98
N TYR A 141 -35.07 -14.32 6.73
CA TYR A 141 -35.99 -13.62 7.62
C TYR A 141 -37.04 -14.57 8.19
N GLN A 142 -37.51 -14.26 9.39
CA GLN A 142 -38.62 -14.98 10.04
C GLN A 142 -39.95 -14.22 9.87
N PRO A 143 -41.09 -14.92 9.80
CA PRO A 143 -42.41 -14.30 9.89
C PRO A 143 -42.52 -13.41 11.14
N GLY A 144 -43.07 -12.20 10.99
CA GLY A 144 -43.17 -11.17 12.04
C GLY A 144 -42.00 -10.19 12.13
N GLN A 145 -40.89 -10.43 11.41
CA GLN A 145 -39.72 -9.52 11.43
C GLN A 145 -39.98 -8.24 10.62
N LYS A 146 -39.53 -7.09 11.16
CA LYS A 146 -39.58 -5.80 10.49
C LYS A 146 -38.45 -5.64 9.49
N VAL A 147 -38.76 -5.13 8.30
CA VAL A 147 -37.82 -4.94 7.19
C VAL A 147 -38.08 -3.64 6.43
N TRP A 148 -37.01 -3.12 5.83
CA TRP A 148 -37.06 -2.10 4.79
C TRP A 148 -37.24 -2.75 3.43
N VAL A 149 -38.08 -2.16 2.58
CA VAL A 149 -38.38 -2.62 1.22
C VAL A 149 -37.83 -1.64 0.18
N LEU A 150 -37.10 -2.15 -0.80
CA LEU A 150 -36.60 -1.37 -1.92
C LEU A 150 -37.69 -1.18 -2.99
N GLU A 151 -38.01 0.08 -3.28
CA GLU A 151 -38.87 0.51 -4.38
C GLU A 151 -38.00 0.94 -5.59
N PRO A 152 -38.03 0.17 -6.70
CA PRO A 152 -37.12 0.39 -7.82
C PRO A 152 -37.42 1.67 -8.63
N VAL A 153 -38.64 2.19 -8.53
CA VAL A 153 -39.08 3.44 -9.18
C VAL A 153 -39.61 4.35 -8.08
N ALA A 154 -38.84 5.40 -7.75
CA ALA A 154 -39.29 6.42 -6.82
C ALA A 154 -40.32 7.33 -7.53
N PRO A 155 -41.43 7.71 -6.88
CA PRO A 155 -42.42 8.63 -7.44
C PRO A 155 -41.84 10.01 -7.79
N ARG A 156 -40.77 10.43 -7.08
CA ARG A 156 -40.06 11.70 -7.28
C ARG A 156 -38.55 11.45 -7.24
N ALA A 157 -37.79 12.23 -8.00
CA ALA A 157 -36.34 12.05 -8.18
C ALA A 157 -35.52 12.15 -6.87
N LEU A 158 -36.06 12.78 -5.83
CA LEU A 158 -35.39 13.02 -4.53
C LEU A 158 -35.99 12.22 -3.36
N GLN A 159 -36.92 11.30 -3.60
CA GLN A 159 -37.51 10.49 -2.52
C GLN A 159 -36.64 9.25 -2.23
N ASP A 160 -36.58 8.85 -0.97
CA ASP A 160 -35.88 7.64 -0.55
C ASP A 160 -36.44 6.41 -1.26
N LYS A 161 -35.53 5.60 -1.82
CA LYS A 161 -35.87 4.36 -2.53
C LYS A 161 -36.21 3.21 -1.59
N TRP A 162 -35.96 3.35 -0.29
CA TRP A 162 -36.26 2.34 0.72
C TRP A 162 -37.44 2.82 1.56
N SER A 163 -38.52 2.05 1.58
CA SER A 163 -39.71 2.31 2.40
C SER A 163 -39.80 1.30 3.54
N GLY A 164 -40.27 1.73 4.70
CA GLY A 164 -40.38 0.89 5.90
C GLY A 164 -40.71 1.74 7.14
N PRO A 165 -40.92 1.09 8.31
CA PRO A 165 -40.85 -0.35 8.55
C PRO A 165 -42.05 -1.13 8.02
N HIS A 166 -41.80 -2.26 7.35
CA HIS A 166 -42.81 -3.20 6.85
C HIS A 166 -42.63 -4.58 7.51
N THR A 167 -43.68 -5.39 7.59
CA THR A 167 -43.64 -6.68 8.32
C THR A 167 -43.69 -7.86 7.37
N ILE A 168 -42.87 -8.88 7.62
CA ILE A 168 -42.92 -10.14 6.87
C ILE A 168 -44.07 -10.99 7.38
N VAL A 169 -44.96 -11.42 6.50
CA VAL A 169 -46.13 -12.25 6.85
C VAL A 169 -45.79 -13.73 6.76
N GLU A 170 -45.24 -14.19 5.64
CA GLU A 170 -44.89 -15.59 5.43
C GLU A 170 -43.76 -15.76 4.42
N LYS A 171 -43.03 -16.87 4.52
CA LYS A 171 -42.02 -17.28 3.53
C LYS A 171 -42.67 -18.13 2.44
N LYS A 172 -42.72 -17.61 1.20
CA LYS A 172 -43.34 -18.30 0.04
C LYS A 172 -42.38 -19.24 -0.70
N GLY A 173 -41.08 -19.04 -0.55
CA GLY A 173 -40.04 -19.84 -1.20
C GLY A 173 -38.68 -19.61 -0.53
N GLU A 174 -37.61 -20.26 -1.01
CA GLU A 174 -36.28 -20.16 -0.39
C GLU A 174 -35.78 -18.70 -0.26
N VAL A 175 -36.08 -17.88 -1.26
CA VAL A 175 -35.61 -16.48 -1.39
C VAL A 175 -36.73 -15.46 -1.58
N THR A 176 -38.00 -15.88 -1.40
CA THR A 176 -39.18 -15.02 -1.62
C THR A 176 -40.08 -14.97 -0.40
N TYR A 177 -40.45 -13.75 -0.01
CA TYR A 177 -41.21 -13.46 1.20
C TYR A 177 -42.47 -12.65 0.84
N LEU A 178 -43.58 -12.95 1.51
CA LEU A 178 -44.78 -12.13 1.49
C LEU A 178 -44.62 -11.03 2.55
N VAL A 179 -44.67 -9.77 2.13
CA VAL A 179 -44.48 -8.60 2.98
C VAL A 179 -45.75 -7.76 2.97
N ASP A 180 -46.19 -7.34 4.17
CA ASP A 180 -47.26 -6.36 4.35
C ASP A 180 -46.68 -4.95 4.30
N LEU A 181 -47.11 -4.17 3.30
CA LEU A 181 -46.68 -2.81 3.04
C LEU A 181 -47.59 -1.74 3.65
N GLY A 182 -48.69 -2.13 4.30
CA GLY A 182 -49.61 -1.20 4.98
C GLY A 182 -50.32 -0.19 4.07
N THR A 183 -50.19 -0.30 2.75
CA THR A 183 -50.83 0.62 1.78
C THR A 183 -52.23 0.17 1.38
N ALA A 184 -53.20 1.11 1.40
CA ALA A 184 -54.63 0.87 1.17
C ALA A 184 -55.01 0.22 -0.18
N ARG A 185 -54.13 0.21 -1.19
CA ARG A 185 -54.42 -0.35 -2.53
C ARG A 185 -53.92 -1.78 -2.76
N SER A 186 -52.90 -2.23 -2.02
CA SER A 186 -52.33 -3.58 -2.17
C SER A 186 -51.45 -3.90 -0.96
N PRO A 187 -52.05 -4.39 0.15
CA PRO A 187 -51.33 -4.55 1.41
C PRO A 187 -50.24 -5.61 1.30
N LEU A 188 -50.48 -6.71 0.58
CA LEU A 188 -49.57 -7.85 0.54
C LEU A 188 -48.83 -7.96 -0.80
N ARG A 189 -47.50 -8.01 -0.77
CA ARG A 189 -46.66 -8.21 -1.97
C ARG A 189 -45.60 -9.29 -1.77
N VAL A 190 -45.44 -10.14 -2.77
CA VAL A 190 -44.35 -11.13 -2.82
C VAL A 190 -43.09 -10.45 -3.33
N LEU A 191 -42.05 -10.44 -2.50
CA LEU A 191 -40.78 -9.77 -2.77
C LEU A 191 -39.61 -10.76 -2.66
N HIS A 192 -38.59 -10.54 -3.47
CA HIS A 192 -37.33 -11.28 -3.39
C HIS A 192 -36.46 -10.72 -2.25
N VAL A 193 -35.69 -11.57 -1.57
CA VAL A 193 -34.81 -11.22 -0.43
C VAL A 193 -33.90 -10.02 -0.74
N ASN A 194 -33.37 -9.91 -1.96
CA ASN A 194 -32.54 -8.77 -2.41
C ASN A 194 -33.22 -7.40 -2.35
N ARG A 195 -34.55 -7.35 -2.23
CA ARG A 195 -35.32 -6.11 -2.07
C ARG A 195 -35.68 -5.83 -0.61
N LEU A 196 -35.20 -6.64 0.33
CA LEU A 196 -35.44 -6.51 1.75
C LEU A 196 -34.13 -6.17 2.48
N LYS A 197 -34.23 -5.39 3.55
CA LYS A 197 -33.16 -5.19 4.52
C LYS A 197 -33.74 -5.31 5.93
N PRO A 198 -33.00 -5.86 6.92
CA PRO A 198 -33.46 -5.86 8.29
C PRO A 198 -33.69 -4.43 8.79
N TYR A 199 -34.80 -4.21 9.49
CA TYR A 199 -35.05 -2.97 10.23
C TYR A 199 -34.55 -3.15 11.66
N TYR A 200 -33.68 -2.24 12.13
CA TYR A 200 -33.21 -2.20 13.51
C TYR A 200 -33.75 -0.96 14.19
N ASP A 201 -34.28 -1.12 15.39
CA ASP A 201 -34.74 0.03 16.18
C ASP A 201 -33.53 0.82 16.72
N ARG A 202 -33.72 2.11 17.01
CA ARG A 202 -32.62 3.00 17.44
C ARG A 202 -31.96 2.55 18.74
N ALA A 203 -32.66 1.80 19.59
CA ALA A 203 -32.10 1.25 20.82
C ALA A 203 -31.03 0.17 20.54
N ASP A 204 -31.23 -0.68 19.52
CA ASP A 204 -30.38 -1.84 19.20
C ASP A 204 -29.07 -1.45 18.50
N LEU A 205 -29.04 -0.30 17.82
CA LEU A 205 -27.83 0.24 17.15
C LEU A 205 -26.72 0.62 18.15
N THR A 206 -27.09 1.01 19.37
CA THR A 206 -26.14 1.40 20.43
C THR A 206 -25.26 0.23 20.89
N LEU A 207 -25.79 -1.00 20.83
CA LEU A 207 -25.08 -2.21 21.27
C LEU A 207 -24.12 -2.77 20.20
N LEU A 208 -24.41 -2.52 18.91
CA LEU A 208 -23.59 -2.98 17.78
C LEU A 208 -22.44 -2.02 17.43
N MET A 209 -22.58 -0.73 17.70
CA MET A 209 -21.49 0.24 17.51
C MET A 209 -20.37 0.10 18.56
N ALA A 210 -20.61 -0.64 19.65
CA ALA A 210 -19.63 -0.85 20.72
C ALA A 210 -18.62 -1.99 20.44
N THR A 211 -18.74 -2.73 19.32
CA THR A 211 -17.86 -3.87 19.01
C THR A 211 -17.01 -3.71 17.75
N ASP A 212 -16.98 -2.52 17.14
CA ASP A 212 -16.13 -2.20 16.00
C ASP A 212 -15.06 -1.17 16.44
N GLU A 213 -14.14 -1.63 17.29
CA GLU A 213 -12.88 -0.91 17.53
C GLU A 213 -11.99 -1.05 16.29
N GLY A 214 -12.21 -0.16 15.33
CA GLY A 214 -11.30 0.06 14.22
C GLY A 214 -9.97 0.58 14.75
N GLN A 215 -8.96 -0.31 14.81
CA GLN A 215 -7.60 0.07 15.16
C GLN A 215 -6.90 0.79 14.02
N GLU A 216 -6.28 1.89 14.42
CA GLU A 216 -5.74 3.00 13.67
C GLU A 216 -4.49 2.62 12.84
N GLU A 217 -4.35 3.27 11.69
CA GLU A 217 -3.12 3.28 10.90
C GLU A 217 -2.12 4.24 11.59
N ASP A 218 -1.04 3.71 12.16
CA ASP A 218 0.05 4.51 12.72
C ASP A 218 0.85 5.19 11.59
N SER A 219 0.45 6.41 11.25
CA SER A 219 1.35 7.42 10.68
C SER A 219 2.30 7.93 11.77
N ASP A 220 3.57 8.18 11.43
CA ASP A 220 4.53 8.86 12.32
C ASP A 220 3.89 10.05 13.04
N PRO A 221 4.24 10.32 14.31
CA PRO A 221 3.61 11.38 15.07
C PRO A 221 3.88 12.73 14.40
N LEU A 222 2.85 13.28 13.77
CA LEU A 222 2.79 14.66 13.34
C LEU A 222 3.17 15.57 14.53
N PRO A 223 3.96 16.64 14.29
CA PRO A 223 4.44 17.52 15.35
C PRO A 223 3.30 18.04 16.22
N ASP A 224 3.60 18.20 17.50
CA ASP A 224 2.77 18.97 18.42
C ASP A 224 2.67 20.40 17.94
N LEU A 225 1.56 20.72 17.29
CA LEU A 225 1.29 22.06 16.78
C LEU A 225 1.29 23.08 17.92
N PHE A 226 0.87 22.71 19.14
CA PHE A 226 0.57 23.70 20.19
C PHE A 226 0.76 23.31 21.65
N SER A 227 1.38 22.17 21.99
CA SER A 227 1.81 21.95 23.38
C SER A 227 3.10 22.77 23.59
N SER A 228 2.97 23.98 24.09
CA SER A 228 4.11 24.81 24.49
C SER A 228 3.88 25.35 25.89
N THR A 229 4.72 24.92 26.82
CA THR A 229 5.04 25.66 28.03
C THR A 229 5.99 26.81 27.68
N GLU A 230 5.97 27.94 28.39
CA GLU A 230 6.84 29.10 28.10
C GLU A 230 8.35 28.75 28.09
N GLN A 231 8.74 27.66 28.74
CA GLN A 231 10.09 27.09 28.71
C GLN A 231 10.50 26.52 27.33
N ASP A 232 9.56 26.20 26.44
CA ASP A 232 9.84 25.65 25.09
C ASP A 232 10.42 26.67 24.11
N ALA A 233 10.34 27.97 24.43
CA ALA A 233 10.78 29.08 23.57
C ALA A 233 12.22 29.54 23.82
N LEU A 234 12.90 28.99 24.84
CA LEU A 234 14.24 29.43 25.25
C LEU A 234 15.31 28.45 24.76
N VAL A 235 16.49 28.97 24.43
CA VAL A 235 17.71 28.17 24.17
C VAL A 235 17.99 27.18 25.30
N GLU A 236 17.57 27.51 26.52
CA GLU A 236 17.65 26.66 27.72
C GLU A 236 16.86 25.34 27.60
N GLY A 237 15.90 25.24 26.68
CA GLY A 237 15.17 24.01 26.39
C GLY A 237 15.97 22.98 25.59
N VAL A 238 17.14 23.35 25.05
CA VAL A 238 17.98 22.46 24.23
C VAL A 238 18.68 21.42 25.11
N VAL A 239 18.61 20.14 24.70
CA VAL A 239 19.23 19.04 25.45
C VAL A 239 20.70 18.88 25.06
N LEU A 240 21.59 19.39 25.89
CA LEU A 240 23.04 19.17 25.76
C LEU A 240 23.44 17.78 26.28
N ALA A 241 24.45 17.18 25.66
CA ALA A 241 24.92 15.86 26.10
C ALA A 241 25.63 15.88 27.45
N ASP A 242 25.31 14.92 28.31
CA ASP A 242 25.91 14.78 29.65
C ASP A 242 27.41 14.55 29.60
N CYS A 243 27.89 13.90 28.53
CA CYS A 243 29.29 13.57 28.33
C CYS A 243 30.19 14.75 27.91
N LEU A 244 29.62 15.95 27.70
CA LEU A 244 30.40 17.14 27.38
C LEU A 244 31.06 17.72 28.64
N THR A 245 32.29 18.19 28.48
CA THR A 245 32.98 18.96 29.52
C THR A 245 32.29 20.31 29.76
N ALA A 246 32.54 20.94 30.90
CA ALA A 246 31.96 22.26 31.22
C ALA A 246 32.27 23.29 30.12
N GLU A 247 33.53 23.35 29.67
CA GLU A 247 33.97 24.23 28.59
C GLU A 247 33.21 23.96 27.26
N GLN A 248 32.99 22.71 26.92
CA GLN A 248 32.23 22.34 25.72
C GLN A 248 30.76 22.76 25.82
N LYS A 249 30.15 22.63 27.01
CA LYS A 249 28.77 23.09 27.24
C LYS A 249 28.68 24.61 27.12
N ASP A 250 29.62 25.35 27.70
CA ASP A 250 29.67 26.80 27.62
C ASP A 250 29.84 27.28 26.17
N ASN A 251 30.71 26.63 25.40
CA ASN A 251 30.89 26.92 23.97
C ASN A 251 29.58 26.71 23.17
N CYS A 252 28.83 25.64 23.46
CA CYS A 252 27.52 25.42 22.84
C CYS A 252 26.50 26.49 23.23
N ILE A 253 26.40 26.83 24.52
CA ILE A 253 25.45 27.84 24.99
C ILE A 253 25.75 29.20 24.35
N ASN A 254 27.02 29.59 24.30
CA ASN A 254 27.46 30.82 23.64
C ASN A 254 27.12 30.81 22.14
N LEU A 255 27.33 29.70 21.44
CA LEU A 255 26.99 29.54 20.03
C LEU A 255 25.47 29.65 19.81
N LEU A 256 24.68 28.91 20.59
CA LEU A 256 23.22 28.91 20.47
C LEU A 256 22.63 30.28 20.83
N GLY A 257 23.24 31.00 21.78
CA GLY A 257 22.87 32.37 22.13
C GLY A 257 23.04 33.37 20.98
N GLN A 258 24.01 33.17 20.08
CA GLN A 258 24.16 34.00 18.88
C GLN A 258 23.00 33.82 17.89
N PHE A 259 22.36 32.65 17.91
CA PHE A 259 21.21 32.31 17.08
C PHE A 259 19.90 32.26 17.89
N TYR A 260 19.80 33.04 18.98
CA TYR A 260 18.62 33.02 19.87
C TYR A 260 17.29 33.19 19.12
N GLU A 261 17.24 34.08 18.13
CA GLU A 261 16.03 34.35 17.32
C GLU A 261 15.56 33.14 16.48
N LEU A 262 16.44 32.16 16.27
CA LEU A 262 16.13 30.93 15.53
C LEU A 262 15.24 29.97 16.34
N PHE A 263 15.32 30.04 17.67
CA PHE A 263 14.57 29.19 18.58
C PHE A 263 13.27 29.88 18.95
N SER A 264 12.15 29.31 18.49
CA SER A 264 10.83 29.90 18.71
C SER A 264 9.74 28.84 18.73
N THR A 265 8.72 29.05 19.57
CA THR A 265 7.47 28.27 19.56
C THR A 265 6.51 28.70 18.46
N VAL A 266 6.76 29.86 17.85
CA VAL A 266 6.02 30.36 16.70
C VAL A 266 6.74 29.92 15.41
N PRO A 267 6.04 29.29 14.45
CA PRO A 267 6.63 28.92 13.18
C PRO A 267 7.09 30.18 12.43
N GLY A 268 8.32 30.15 11.91
CA GLY A 268 8.85 31.17 11.02
C GLY A 268 8.16 31.14 9.66
N THR A 269 8.69 31.88 8.69
CA THR A 269 8.19 31.81 7.31
C THR A 269 9.34 32.01 6.33
N THR A 270 9.56 31.03 5.46
CA THR A 270 10.57 31.10 4.42
C THR A 270 10.04 31.78 3.15
N SER A 271 10.91 32.51 2.46
CA SER A 271 10.68 33.07 1.12
C SER A 271 11.35 32.26 0.01
N TRP A 272 12.07 31.19 0.36
CA TRP A 272 12.90 30.45 -0.58
C TRP A 272 12.11 29.43 -1.41
N CYS A 273 10.91 29.06 -0.96
CA CYS A 273 10.02 28.18 -1.72
C CYS A 273 8.55 28.44 -1.39
N GLU A 274 7.68 28.03 -2.31
CA GLU A 274 6.23 28.00 -2.12
C GLU A 274 5.70 26.61 -2.46
N HIS A 275 4.63 26.20 -1.76
CA HIS A 275 3.90 24.98 -2.08
C HIS A 275 2.78 25.26 -3.08
N THR A 276 2.74 24.44 -4.12
CA THR A 276 1.71 24.46 -5.17
C THR A 276 0.96 23.14 -5.20
N ILE A 277 -0.33 23.19 -5.57
CA ILE A 277 -1.20 22.00 -5.65
C ILE A 277 -1.74 21.90 -7.07
N ASP A 278 -1.11 21.07 -7.90
CA ASP A 278 -1.56 20.83 -9.29
C ASP A 278 -2.65 19.75 -9.31
N THR A 279 -3.90 20.18 -9.55
CA THR A 279 -5.07 19.32 -9.72
C THR A 279 -5.43 19.06 -11.19
N GLY A 280 -4.64 19.59 -12.15
CA GLY A 280 -5.00 19.63 -13.56
C GLY A 280 -6.37 20.26 -13.80
N ASP A 281 -7.14 19.70 -14.73
CA ASP A 281 -8.49 20.15 -15.08
C ASP A 281 -9.59 19.59 -14.14
N SER A 282 -9.22 19.12 -12.95
CA SER A 282 -10.17 18.52 -12.01
C SER A 282 -11.06 19.58 -11.37
N LEU A 283 -12.37 19.29 -11.30
CA LEU A 283 -13.34 20.15 -10.61
C LEU A 283 -13.10 20.15 -9.08
N PRO A 284 -13.51 21.23 -8.37
CA PRO A 284 -13.41 21.30 -6.92
C PRO A 284 -14.09 20.13 -6.19
N VAL A 285 -13.35 19.53 -5.27
CA VAL A 285 -13.85 18.44 -4.41
C VAL A 285 -14.49 19.04 -3.18
N LYS A 286 -15.78 18.79 -2.99
CA LYS A 286 -16.56 19.22 -1.82
C LYS A 286 -17.01 18.03 -0.99
N SER A 287 -16.46 17.94 0.22
CA SER A 287 -16.81 16.93 1.22
C SER A 287 -17.72 17.53 2.28
N LYS A 288 -18.64 16.72 2.82
CA LYS A 288 -19.51 17.13 3.93
C LYS A 288 -18.74 17.12 5.24
N ILE A 289 -19.02 18.10 6.09
CA ILE A 289 -18.49 18.19 7.46
C ILE A 289 -18.95 16.94 8.25
N TYR A 290 -18.05 16.37 9.05
CA TYR A 290 -18.38 15.27 9.95
C TYR A 290 -19.24 15.74 11.12
N ARG A 291 -20.22 14.93 11.51
CA ARG A 291 -21.03 15.22 12.70
C ARG A 291 -20.19 14.94 13.95
N GLN A 292 -19.92 15.98 14.73
CA GLN A 292 -19.08 15.90 15.92
C GLN A 292 -19.88 16.22 17.20
N PRO A 293 -19.56 15.59 18.36
CA PRO A 293 -20.08 15.96 19.67
C PRO A 293 -19.71 17.39 20.07
N ASP A 294 -20.49 18.03 20.96
CA ASP A 294 -20.30 19.45 21.28
C ASP A 294 -18.93 19.78 21.89
N HIS A 295 -18.40 18.95 22.79
CA HIS A 295 -17.06 19.16 23.37
C HIS A 295 -15.93 19.17 22.32
N VAL A 296 -16.07 18.38 21.25
CA VAL A 296 -15.10 18.35 20.13
C VAL A 296 -15.19 19.63 19.31
N ARG A 297 -16.40 20.21 19.19
CA ARG A 297 -16.61 21.46 18.44
C ARG A 297 -15.92 22.64 19.09
N ASP A 298 -15.95 22.72 20.41
CA ASP A 298 -15.30 23.80 21.14
C ASP A 298 -13.77 23.72 21.01
N CYS A 299 -13.20 22.51 21.04
CA CYS A 299 -11.78 22.29 20.73
C CYS A 299 -11.43 22.74 19.29
N ILE A 300 -12.26 22.40 18.30
CA ILE A 300 -12.05 22.83 16.91
C ILE A 300 -12.10 24.36 16.79
N LYS A 301 -13.05 25.01 17.45
CA LYS A 301 -13.17 26.48 17.42
C LYS A 301 -11.94 27.15 18.04
N GLN A 302 -11.48 26.67 19.19
CA GLN A 302 -10.29 27.18 19.86
C GLN A 302 -9.05 27.05 18.98
N GLU A 303 -8.88 25.89 18.34
CA GLU A 303 -7.75 25.66 17.44
C GLU A 303 -7.79 26.55 16.19
N VAL A 304 -8.96 26.68 15.56
CA VAL A 304 -9.12 27.56 14.39
C VAL A 304 -8.86 29.01 14.77
N GLN A 305 -9.33 29.46 15.93
CA GLN A 305 -9.07 30.80 16.43
C GLN A 305 -7.57 31.04 16.62
N LYS A 306 -6.84 30.07 17.20
CA LYS A 306 -5.39 30.14 17.34
C LYS A 306 -4.68 30.19 15.98
N MET A 307 -5.11 29.40 15.00
CA MET A 307 -4.55 29.43 13.65
C MET A 307 -4.84 30.76 12.93
N LEU A 308 -5.98 31.40 13.19
CA LEU A 308 -6.31 32.74 12.67
C LEU A 308 -5.41 33.81 13.28
N GLU A 309 -5.19 33.78 14.60
CA GLU A 309 -4.32 34.70 15.32
C GLU A 309 -2.85 34.60 14.86
N LEU A 310 -2.41 33.38 14.52
CA LEU A 310 -1.08 33.12 13.97
C LEU A 310 -0.97 33.40 12.46
N GLY A 311 -2.08 33.71 11.78
CA GLY A 311 -2.10 33.94 10.33
C GLY A 311 -1.84 32.71 9.47
N VAL A 312 -1.95 31.49 10.05
CA VAL A 312 -1.77 30.20 9.37
C VAL A 312 -2.98 29.85 8.49
N VAL A 313 -4.16 30.33 8.88
CA VAL A 313 -5.41 30.20 8.13
C VAL A 313 -6.11 31.54 8.01
N GLU A 314 -6.97 31.66 7.02
CA GLU A 314 -7.83 32.82 6.78
C GLU A 314 -9.24 32.36 6.37
N HIS A 315 -10.21 33.28 6.39
CA HIS A 315 -11.56 33.00 5.89
C HIS A 315 -11.54 32.72 4.38
N SER A 316 -12.34 31.74 3.94
CA SER A 316 -12.38 31.31 2.53
C SER A 316 -13.80 31.32 1.97
N GLU A 317 -13.91 31.68 0.69
CA GLU A 317 -15.10 31.52 -0.15
C GLU A 317 -14.90 30.43 -1.21
N SER A 318 -13.89 29.56 -1.02
CA SER A 318 -13.49 28.56 -2.00
C SER A 318 -14.62 27.56 -2.32
N PRO A 319 -14.70 27.07 -3.57
CA PRO A 319 -15.57 25.96 -3.92
C PRO A 319 -15.07 24.60 -3.39
N TRP A 320 -13.81 24.51 -2.96
CA TRP A 320 -13.23 23.30 -2.36
C TRP A 320 -13.63 23.20 -0.89
N ALA A 321 -13.87 21.99 -0.39
CA ALA A 321 -14.12 21.81 1.04
C ALA A 321 -13.67 20.44 1.51
N SER A 322 -12.74 20.43 2.46
CA SER A 322 -12.31 19.24 3.19
C SER A 322 -12.87 19.24 4.62
N PRO A 323 -13.25 18.09 5.19
CA PRO A 323 -13.76 18.02 6.55
C PRO A 323 -12.60 17.92 7.56
N VAL A 324 -12.87 18.30 8.81
CA VAL A 324 -11.90 18.25 9.91
C VAL A 324 -12.16 17.03 10.80
N VAL A 325 -11.08 16.39 11.26
CA VAL A 325 -11.06 15.30 12.23
C VAL A 325 -10.14 15.69 13.38
N LEU A 326 -10.57 15.46 14.62
CA LEU A 326 -9.68 15.55 15.79
C LEU A 326 -9.22 14.15 16.18
N LEU A 327 -7.90 13.98 16.37
CA LEU A 327 -7.31 12.72 16.81
C LEU A 327 -6.66 12.90 18.19
N PRO A 328 -6.88 12.00 19.17
CA PRO A 328 -6.21 12.10 20.47
C PRO A 328 -4.71 11.88 20.32
N LYS A 329 -3.89 12.64 21.07
CA LYS A 329 -2.46 12.36 21.17
C LYS A 329 -2.22 11.12 22.04
N PRO A 330 -1.28 10.24 21.67
CA PRO A 330 -0.97 9.03 22.44
C PRO A 330 -0.27 9.30 23.78
N HIS A 331 0.29 10.50 23.99
CA HIS A 331 0.91 10.91 25.25
C HIS A 331 0.13 12.09 25.84
N SER A 332 -0.66 11.86 26.88
CA SER A 332 -1.25 12.94 27.68
C SER A 332 -0.31 13.31 28.83
N LYS A 333 0.13 14.55 28.89
CA LYS A 333 0.60 15.13 30.15
C LYS A 333 -0.64 15.43 31.02
N ASP A 334 -0.58 15.06 32.30
CA ASP A 334 -1.57 15.41 33.33
C ASP A 334 -3.01 14.90 33.13
N GLY A 335 -3.19 13.74 32.47
CA GLY A 335 -4.51 13.10 32.31
C GLY A 335 -5.48 13.83 31.37
N LYS A 336 -5.08 14.97 30.80
CA LYS A 336 -5.84 15.71 29.77
C LYS A 336 -5.40 15.20 28.39
N LYS A 337 -6.28 14.49 27.67
CA LYS A 337 -6.02 14.05 26.30
C LYS A 337 -5.98 15.28 25.38
N GLU A 338 -4.78 15.67 24.99
CA GLU A 338 -4.60 16.74 24.03
C GLU A 338 -4.97 16.21 22.62
N MET A 339 -5.67 17.02 21.83
CA MET A 339 -6.26 16.61 20.55
C MET A 339 -5.47 17.24 19.39
N ARG A 340 -5.29 16.50 18.29
CA ARG A 340 -4.64 16.95 17.05
C ARG A 340 -5.69 17.38 16.05
N PHE A 341 -5.53 18.58 15.50
CA PHE A 341 -6.35 19.07 14.41
C PHE A 341 -5.86 18.53 13.07
N CYS A 342 -6.68 17.74 12.38
CA CYS A 342 -6.35 17.17 11.08
C CYS A 342 -7.42 17.49 10.05
N VAL A 343 -7.01 17.93 8.86
CA VAL A 343 -7.91 18.09 7.72
C VAL A 343 -7.82 16.87 6.83
N ASP A 344 -8.96 16.28 6.48
CA ASP A 344 -9.01 15.10 5.63
C ASP A 344 -8.88 15.49 4.15
N TYR A 345 -7.63 15.62 3.70
CA TYR A 345 -7.30 15.89 2.30
C TYR A 345 -7.32 14.66 1.39
N ARG A 346 -7.86 13.50 1.79
CA ARG A 346 -7.89 12.31 0.91
C ARG A 346 -8.59 12.60 -0.43
N GLY A 347 -9.69 13.36 -0.40
CA GLY A 347 -10.41 13.79 -1.60
C GLY A 347 -9.55 14.67 -2.53
N LEU A 348 -8.82 15.63 -1.96
CA LEU A 348 -7.91 16.51 -2.70
C LEU A 348 -6.70 15.73 -3.25
N ASN A 349 -6.05 14.92 -2.41
CA ASN A 349 -4.86 14.14 -2.75
C ASN A 349 -5.10 13.14 -3.89
N LEU A 350 -6.34 12.68 -4.08
CA LEU A 350 -6.71 11.80 -5.19
C LEU A 350 -6.66 12.50 -6.56
N VAL A 351 -6.96 13.80 -6.60
CA VAL A 351 -6.95 14.59 -7.84
C VAL A 351 -5.64 15.37 -8.05
N THR A 352 -4.83 15.51 -7.00
CA THR A 352 -3.49 16.13 -7.08
C THR A 352 -2.50 15.23 -7.82
N LYS A 353 -1.84 15.79 -8.85
CA LYS A 353 -0.76 15.11 -9.57
C LYS A 353 0.41 14.84 -8.62
N THR A 354 0.96 13.64 -8.66
CA THR A 354 2.05 13.24 -7.76
C THR A 354 3.35 13.95 -8.14
N ASP A 355 3.97 14.63 -7.18
CA ASP A 355 5.37 15.08 -7.27
C ASP A 355 6.28 13.94 -6.76
N ALA A 356 7.12 13.41 -7.64
CA ALA A 356 8.02 12.29 -7.35
C ALA A 356 9.45 12.78 -7.05
N HIS A 357 9.60 13.87 -6.30
CA HIS A 357 10.90 14.35 -5.84
C HIS A 357 11.65 13.24 -5.07
N PRO A 358 12.94 13.00 -5.37
CA PRO A 358 13.72 11.98 -4.66
C PRO A 358 13.91 12.37 -3.19
N ILE A 359 13.47 11.48 -2.30
CA ILE A 359 13.76 11.57 -0.87
C ILE A 359 14.92 10.60 -0.59
N PRO A 360 15.98 11.04 0.12
CA PRO A 360 17.10 10.18 0.46
C PRO A 360 16.63 8.95 1.24
N ARG A 361 17.33 7.83 1.08
CA ARG A 361 16.99 6.62 1.84
C ARG A 361 17.45 6.79 3.28
N ALA A 362 16.56 6.46 4.22
CA ALA A 362 16.88 6.50 5.65
C ALA A 362 18.15 5.70 5.98
N ASP A 363 18.33 4.52 5.37
CA ASP A 363 19.52 3.68 5.56
C ASP A 363 20.83 4.44 5.23
N GLU A 364 20.86 5.19 4.13
CA GLU A 364 22.04 5.94 3.67
C GLU A 364 22.39 7.10 4.62
N LEU A 365 21.36 7.82 5.10
CA LEU A 365 21.55 8.89 6.07
C LEU A 365 22.07 8.34 7.41
N ILE A 366 21.49 7.23 7.88
CA ILE A 366 21.87 6.59 9.14
C ILE A 366 23.32 6.08 9.08
N ASP A 367 23.73 5.47 7.97
CA ASP A 367 25.08 4.93 7.82
C ASP A 367 26.14 6.06 7.85
N THR A 368 25.81 7.21 7.25
CA THR A 368 26.63 8.43 7.27
C THR A 368 26.80 8.95 8.70
N LEU A 369 25.70 9.09 9.44
CA LEU A 369 25.68 9.56 10.83
C LEU A 369 26.44 8.63 11.77
N ALA A 370 26.34 7.33 11.57
CA ALA A 370 26.93 6.34 12.48
C ALA A 370 28.47 6.41 12.55
N SER A 371 29.13 6.97 11.53
CA SER A 371 30.59 7.17 11.52
C SER A 371 31.08 8.31 12.44
N ALA A 372 30.18 9.17 12.91
CA ALA A 372 30.54 10.35 13.66
C ALA A 372 30.66 10.11 15.17
N LYS A 373 31.46 10.96 15.82
CA LYS A 373 31.67 10.94 17.27
C LYS A 373 30.71 11.88 18.01
N TYR A 374 30.40 13.02 17.39
CA TYR A 374 29.48 14.02 17.91
C TYR A 374 28.29 14.15 16.96
N LEU A 375 27.09 14.01 17.50
CA LEU A 375 25.82 14.06 16.78
C LEU A 375 24.92 15.12 17.39
N SER A 376 24.36 15.96 16.54
CA SER A 376 23.37 16.96 16.92
C SER A 376 22.16 16.85 16.00
N THR A 377 20.97 17.07 16.54
CA THR A 377 19.70 16.99 15.81
C THR A 377 18.83 18.19 16.11
N PHE A 378 18.17 18.69 15.06
CA PHE A 378 17.27 19.83 15.09
C PHE A 378 15.91 19.43 14.52
N ASP A 379 14.84 19.80 15.23
CA ASP A 379 13.43 19.62 14.83
C ASP A 379 12.84 21.01 14.57
N LEU A 380 12.24 21.20 13.40
CA LEU A 380 11.68 22.49 13.00
C LEU A 380 10.30 22.72 13.62
N THR A 381 10.04 23.95 14.10
CA THR A 381 8.77 24.30 14.75
C THR A 381 7.63 24.28 13.73
N ALA A 382 6.80 23.23 13.77
CA ALA A 382 5.72 23.03 12.80
C ALA A 382 6.21 23.20 11.35
N GLY A 383 7.28 22.48 10.96
CA GLY A 383 8.03 22.69 9.72
C GLY A 383 7.20 23.07 8.49
N TYR A 384 6.14 22.32 8.17
CA TYR A 384 5.32 22.62 6.99
C TYR A 384 4.64 24.00 7.03
N TRP A 385 4.25 24.50 8.20
CA TRP A 385 3.66 25.84 8.33
C TRP A 385 4.64 26.98 8.04
N GLN A 386 5.93 26.69 7.95
CA GLN A 386 6.93 27.69 7.60
C GLN A 386 7.02 27.93 6.09
N ILE A 387 6.39 27.09 5.26
CA ILE A 387 6.37 27.22 3.79
C ILE A 387 5.05 27.83 3.35
N LYS A 388 5.09 28.93 2.60
CA LYS A 388 3.88 29.59 2.07
C LYS A 388 3.20 28.74 1.00
N LEU A 389 1.87 28.83 0.93
CA LEU A 389 1.12 28.36 -0.23
C LEU A 389 1.11 29.45 -1.31
N SER A 390 1.29 29.04 -2.56
CA SER A 390 0.98 29.89 -3.71
C SER A 390 -0.50 30.33 -3.68
N GLU A 391 -0.80 31.50 -4.23
CA GLU A 391 -2.16 32.06 -4.22
C GLU A 391 -3.21 31.13 -4.86
N ASP A 392 -2.83 30.38 -5.91
CA ASP A 392 -3.72 29.39 -6.56
C ASP A 392 -3.93 28.12 -5.70
N ALA A 393 -2.98 27.80 -4.80
CA ALA A 393 -3.07 26.64 -3.94
C ALA A 393 -3.94 26.88 -2.70
N LYS A 394 -4.00 28.11 -2.16
CA LYS A 394 -4.77 28.42 -0.94
C LYS A 394 -6.22 27.94 -1.02
N PRO A 395 -7.02 28.27 -2.08
CA PRO A 395 -8.41 27.84 -2.15
C PRO A 395 -8.56 26.32 -2.16
N LYS A 396 -7.60 25.56 -2.70
CA LYS A 396 -7.65 24.08 -2.75
C LYS A 396 -7.52 23.46 -1.36
N THR A 397 -6.88 24.15 -0.42
CA THR A 397 -6.74 23.72 0.98
C THR A 397 -7.96 24.06 1.85
N ALA A 398 -9.02 24.62 1.27
CA ALA A 398 -10.15 25.07 2.04
C ALA A 398 -10.83 23.92 2.80
N PHE A 399 -11.13 24.15 4.07
CA PHE A 399 -11.78 23.23 4.98
C PHE A 399 -12.99 23.87 5.65
N SER A 400 -13.97 23.04 5.99
CA SER A 400 -15.22 23.52 6.58
C SER A 400 -15.38 22.96 7.99
N THR A 401 -15.75 23.84 8.91
CA THR A 401 -16.18 23.50 10.28
C THR A 401 -17.60 24.00 10.49
N ILE A 402 -18.22 23.64 11.61
CA ILE A 402 -19.53 24.20 11.98
C ILE A 402 -19.43 25.72 12.21
N GLY A 403 -18.26 26.21 12.60
CA GLY A 403 -18.01 27.63 12.87
C GLY A 403 -17.57 28.46 11.67
N GLY A 404 -17.48 27.87 10.47
CA GLY A 404 -17.14 28.64 9.27
C GLY A 404 -16.33 27.86 8.23
N HIS A 405 -15.90 28.59 7.20
CA HIS A 405 -15.10 28.09 6.10
C HIS A 405 -13.78 28.85 6.03
N TYR A 406 -12.68 28.10 5.95
CA TYR A 406 -11.33 28.63 6.12
C TYR A 406 -10.40 27.96 5.10
N GLN A 407 -9.30 28.61 4.77
CA GLN A 407 -8.22 28.06 3.94
C GLN A 407 -6.87 28.34 4.58
N PHE A 408 -5.86 27.54 4.26
CA PHE A 408 -4.52 27.77 4.75
C PHE A 408 -3.78 28.80 3.89
N THR A 409 -2.94 29.60 4.54
CA THR A 409 -1.99 30.54 3.90
C THR A 409 -0.60 29.91 3.75
N VAL A 410 -0.30 28.93 4.59
CA VAL A 410 0.94 28.15 4.65
C VAL A 410 0.65 26.67 4.44
N MET A 411 1.65 25.87 4.11
CA MET A 411 1.44 24.48 3.71
C MET A 411 0.91 23.62 4.88
N PRO A 412 -0.33 23.11 4.81
CA PRO A 412 -0.87 22.28 5.89
C PRO A 412 -0.34 20.84 5.83
N PHE A 413 -0.43 20.19 6.98
CA PHE A 413 -0.23 18.75 7.10
C PHE A 413 -1.29 17.96 6.31
N GLY A 414 -0.91 16.78 5.83
CA GLY A 414 -1.82 15.85 5.13
C GLY A 414 -1.90 16.02 3.62
N LEU A 415 -1.21 17.00 3.03
CA LEU A 415 -1.09 17.14 1.57
C LEU A 415 -0.10 16.12 0.99
N LYS A 416 -0.48 15.52 -0.14
CA LYS A 416 0.28 14.47 -0.82
C LYS A 416 1.71 14.86 -1.20
N ASN A 417 1.91 16.09 -1.68
CA ASN A 417 3.21 16.57 -2.17
C ASN A 417 3.95 17.48 -1.16
N ALA A 418 3.42 17.63 0.07
CA ALA A 418 4.09 18.43 1.10
C ALA A 418 5.50 17.91 1.42
N PRO A 419 5.72 16.59 1.61
CA PRO A 419 7.06 16.05 1.86
C PRO A 419 8.06 16.36 0.73
N ALA A 420 7.62 16.26 -0.53
CA ALA A 420 8.46 16.54 -1.69
C ALA A 420 8.88 18.01 -1.78
N THR A 421 7.98 18.93 -1.43
CA THR A 421 8.27 20.37 -1.39
C THR A 421 9.23 20.68 -0.25
N PHE A 422 9.01 20.08 0.92
CA PHE A 422 9.85 20.28 2.09
C PHE A 422 11.26 19.75 1.87
N GLN A 423 11.41 18.54 1.31
CA GLN A 423 12.73 17.98 1.01
C GLN A 423 13.51 18.87 0.02
N ARG A 424 12.84 19.48 -0.97
CA ARG A 424 13.48 20.45 -1.88
C ARG A 424 14.01 21.68 -1.15
N LEU A 425 13.24 22.23 -0.22
CA LEU A 425 13.68 23.34 0.61
C LEU A 425 14.93 22.95 1.41
N VAL A 426 14.86 21.83 2.13
CA VAL A 426 15.98 21.36 2.97
C VAL A 426 17.25 21.11 2.15
N ASN A 427 17.13 20.50 0.96
CA ASN A 427 18.26 20.31 0.05
C ASN A 427 18.86 21.65 -0.40
N THR A 428 18.04 22.68 -0.57
CA THR A 428 18.50 24.03 -0.95
C THR A 428 19.18 24.73 0.25
N VAL A 429 18.62 24.58 1.45
CA VAL A 429 19.18 25.17 2.68
C VAL A 429 20.54 24.55 3.03
N LEU A 430 20.67 23.23 2.89
CA LEU A 430 21.89 22.50 3.22
C LEU A 430 22.86 22.37 2.04
N GLN A 431 22.63 23.09 0.94
CA GLN A 431 23.47 23.03 -0.23
C GLN A 431 24.91 23.44 0.10
N GLY A 432 25.87 22.55 -0.16
CA GLY A 432 27.29 22.74 0.18
C GLY A 432 27.66 22.36 1.62
N LEU A 433 26.72 21.86 2.42
CA LEU A 433 26.93 21.40 3.80
C LEU A 433 26.75 19.88 3.95
N GLU A 434 26.59 19.13 2.85
CA GLU A 434 26.24 17.70 2.83
C GLU A 434 27.34 16.81 3.42
N ALA A 435 28.58 17.31 3.51
CA ALA A 435 29.71 16.58 4.07
C ALA A 435 29.60 16.33 5.58
N PHE A 436 28.83 17.15 6.30
CA PHE A 436 28.69 17.09 7.77
C PHE A 436 27.25 17.31 8.25
N SER A 437 26.29 17.34 7.33
CA SER A 437 24.87 17.42 7.63
C SER A 437 24.08 16.40 6.82
N ALA A 438 23.03 15.85 7.44
CA ALA A 438 22.13 14.88 6.86
C ALA A 438 20.71 15.30 7.23
N ALA A 439 19.80 15.31 6.27
CA ALA A 439 18.43 15.71 6.56
C ALA A 439 17.42 14.90 5.75
N SER A 440 16.32 14.58 6.41
CA SER A 440 15.14 13.95 5.80
C SER A 440 13.93 14.66 6.33
N LEU A 441 13.23 15.38 5.45
CA LEU A 441 12.11 16.25 5.82
C LEU A 441 12.50 17.16 7.00
N ASP A 442 11.75 17.14 8.10
CA ASP A 442 11.92 18.02 9.25
C ASP A 442 13.11 17.64 10.16
N ASP A 443 13.68 16.43 9.99
CA ASP A 443 14.75 15.89 10.84
C ASP A 443 16.14 16.25 10.28
N ILE A 444 16.74 17.33 10.80
CA ILE A 444 18.09 17.77 10.42
C ILE A 444 19.10 17.26 11.44
N ALA A 445 20.12 16.57 10.98
CA ALA A 445 21.23 16.09 11.78
C ALA A 445 22.56 16.70 11.32
N VAL A 446 23.41 17.03 12.30
CA VAL A 446 24.79 17.52 12.11
C VAL A 446 25.73 16.56 12.79
N PHE A 447 26.81 16.18 12.12
CA PHE A 447 27.68 15.12 12.58
C PHE A 447 29.16 15.44 12.34
N SER A 448 30.03 15.06 13.27
CA SER A 448 31.46 15.40 13.21
C SER A 448 32.34 14.41 13.98
N SER A 449 33.62 14.34 13.60
CA SER A 449 34.60 13.45 14.25
C SER A 449 35.34 14.12 15.41
N SER A 450 35.53 15.44 15.36
CA SER A 450 36.14 16.26 16.41
C SER A 450 35.13 17.27 16.97
N TRP A 451 35.41 17.78 18.18
CA TRP A 451 34.54 18.77 18.82
C TRP A 451 34.65 20.16 18.17
N ASP A 452 35.87 20.58 17.84
CA ASP A 452 36.11 21.91 17.26
C ASP A 452 35.46 22.02 15.88
N ASP A 453 35.58 20.97 15.05
CA ASP A 453 34.87 20.90 13.78
C ASP A 453 33.35 20.91 14.01
N HIS A 454 32.86 20.25 15.06
CA HIS A 454 31.44 20.19 15.36
C HIS A 454 30.85 21.58 15.63
N LEU A 455 31.53 22.43 16.38
CA LEU A 455 31.09 23.80 16.62
C LEU A 455 31.03 24.62 15.32
N VAL A 456 32.01 24.47 14.44
CA VAL A 456 32.02 25.14 13.12
C VAL A 456 30.87 24.63 12.25
N HIS A 457 30.62 23.32 12.23
CA HIS A 457 29.52 22.71 11.48
C HIS A 457 28.16 23.16 12.00
N LEU A 458 27.97 23.19 13.33
CA LEU A 458 26.76 23.71 13.96
C LEU A 458 26.53 25.17 13.57
N TRP A 459 27.55 26.02 13.65
CA TRP A 459 27.45 27.43 13.25
C TRP A 459 26.98 27.57 11.80
N LYS A 460 27.58 26.83 10.85
CA LYS A 460 27.21 26.90 9.43
C LYS A 460 25.78 26.45 9.17
N VAL A 461 25.32 25.40 9.84
CA VAL A 461 23.96 24.88 9.66
C VAL A 461 22.93 25.83 10.29
N LEU A 462 23.20 26.35 11.49
CA LEU A 462 22.33 27.34 12.13
C LEU A 462 22.25 28.64 11.31
N GLU A 463 23.38 29.10 10.75
CA GLU A 463 23.41 30.26 9.85
C GLU A 463 22.57 30.03 8.59
N ALA A 464 22.65 28.83 7.98
CA ALA A 464 21.86 28.49 6.81
C ALA A 464 20.34 28.47 7.13
N LEU A 465 19.95 27.90 8.27
CA LEU A 465 18.57 27.88 8.74
C LEU A 465 18.03 29.29 9.01
N GLN A 466 18.85 30.15 9.64
CA GLN A 466 18.50 31.53 9.89
C GLN A 466 18.32 32.32 8.60
N LYS A 467 19.24 32.18 7.63
CA LYS A 467 19.14 32.81 6.30
C LYS A 467 17.89 32.38 5.53
N ALA A 468 17.44 31.14 5.73
CA ALA A 468 16.22 30.61 5.14
C ALA A 468 14.94 31.10 5.84
N GLY A 469 15.04 31.76 7.00
CA GLY A 469 13.90 32.22 7.79
C GLY A 469 13.15 31.08 8.49
N LEU A 470 13.84 29.96 8.74
CA LEU A 470 13.26 28.80 9.43
C LEU A 470 13.39 28.94 10.94
N THR A 471 12.46 28.37 11.71
CA THR A 471 12.52 28.33 13.17
C THR A 471 12.59 26.91 13.71
N ILE A 472 13.31 26.76 14.82
CA ILE A 472 13.65 25.48 15.44
C ILE A 472 12.92 25.34 16.78
N LYS A 473 12.48 24.12 17.09
CA LYS A 473 11.87 23.77 18.37
C LYS A 473 12.94 23.33 19.36
N ALA A 474 13.30 24.23 20.29
CA ALA A 474 14.37 24.01 21.26
C ALA A 474 14.22 22.71 22.07
N SER A 475 13.02 22.43 22.60
CA SER A 475 12.77 21.28 23.49
C SER A 475 12.94 19.89 22.86
N LYS A 476 13.07 19.82 21.53
CA LYS A 476 13.34 18.58 20.81
C LYS A 476 14.76 18.51 20.24
N CYS A 477 15.53 19.58 20.34
CA CYS A 477 16.90 19.61 19.86
C CYS A 477 17.82 18.87 20.83
N GLN A 478 18.75 18.10 20.26
CA GLN A 478 19.78 17.40 21.02
C GLN A 478 21.14 17.77 20.45
N ILE A 479 22.07 18.24 21.27
CA ILE A 479 23.37 18.76 20.80
C ILE A 479 24.53 17.97 21.41
N GLY A 480 25.52 17.65 20.57
CA GLY A 480 26.80 17.06 20.97
C GLY A 480 26.70 15.65 21.56
N GLN A 481 25.65 14.90 21.21
CA GLN A 481 25.38 13.57 21.74
C GLN A 481 26.33 12.53 21.13
N GLY A 482 26.77 11.57 21.96
CA GLY A 482 27.45 10.36 21.48
C GLY A 482 26.51 9.25 21.01
N LYS A 483 25.19 9.41 21.27
CA LYS A 483 24.12 8.55 20.80
C LYS A 483 22.88 9.39 20.49
N VAL A 484 22.20 9.15 19.38
CA VAL A 484 20.99 9.90 19.00
C VAL A 484 19.93 8.97 18.43
N VAL A 485 18.68 9.37 18.57
CA VAL A 485 17.57 8.74 17.86
C VAL A 485 17.36 9.51 16.55
N TYR A 486 17.51 8.84 15.42
CA TYR A 486 17.33 9.45 14.10
C TYR A 486 16.57 8.50 13.18
N LEU A 487 15.52 9.00 12.51
CA LEU A 487 14.66 8.23 11.59
C LEU A 487 14.23 6.85 12.14
N GLY A 488 13.80 6.81 13.40
CA GLY A 488 13.32 5.57 14.03
C GLY A 488 14.41 4.56 14.41
N HIS A 489 15.69 4.97 14.42
CA HIS A 489 16.83 4.15 14.80
C HIS A 489 17.66 4.81 15.90
N LEU A 490 18.27 4.01 16.75
CA LEU A 490 19.29 4.45 17.69
C LEU A 490 20.66 4.36 17.01
N VAL A 491 21.37 5.48 16.90
CA VAL A 491 22.71 5.57 16.32
C VAL A 491 23.69 5.91 17.45
N ARG A 492 24.75 5.12 17.61
CA ARG A 492 25.75 5.28 18.68
C ARG A 492 27.12 4.78 18.21
N GLY A 493 28.09 5.68 17.97
CA GLY A 493 29.50 5.33 17.78
C GLY A 493 29.75 4.09 16.93
N GLU A 494 29.42 4.16 15.64
CA GLU A 494 29.43 3.08 14.63
C GLU A 494 28.34 2.00 14.79
N GLN A 495 27.54 2.01 15.86
CA GLN A 495 26.45 1.05 16.08
C GLN A 495 25.10 1.64 15.69
N ILE A 496 24.27 0.81 15.08
CA ILE A 496 22.91 1.12 14.68
C ILE A 496 22.00 0.05 15.27
N ALA A 497 20.94 0.46 15.96
CA ALA A 497 19.96 -0.44 16.56
C ALA A 497 18.53 0.04 16.32
N PRO A 498 17.54 -0.87 16.29
CA PRO A 498 16.12 -0.48 16.32
C PRO A 498 15.77 0.18 17.66
N LEU A 499 14.72 1.02 17.66
CA LEU A 499 14.22 1.63 18.88
C LEU A 499 13.48 0.62 19.76
N GLN A 500 13.83 0.58 21.05
CA GLN A 500 13.21 -0.30 22.04
C GLN A 500 11.69 -0.12 22.12
N GLY A 501 11.19 1.12 22.05
CA GLY A 501 9.75 1.38 22.04
C GLY A 501 9.03 0.74 20.84
N LYS A 502 9.64 0.76 19.65
CA LYS A 502 9.07 0.13 18.44
C LYS A 502 9.17 -1.39 18.50
N ILE A 503 10.26 -1.93 19.08
CA ILE A 503 10.38 -3.36 19.36
C ILE A 503 9.25 -3.80 20.30
N GLN A 504 9.01 -3.05 21.37
CA GLN A 504 7.94 -3.37 22.34
C GLN A 504 6.56 -3.41 21.66
N THR A 505 6.26 -2.46 20.77
CA THR A 505 5.01 -2.49 19.98
C THR A 505 4.88 -3.77 19.14
N ILE A 506 5.98 -4.28 18.57
CA ILE A 506 5.99 -5.54 17.80
C ILE A 506 5.79 -6.75 18.75
N VAL A 507 6.40 -6.72 19.93
CA VAL A 507 6.25 -7.77 20.97
C VAL A 507 4.83 -7.84 21.50
N ASP A 508 4.17 -6.71 21.69
CA ASP A 508 2.80 -6.66 22.21
C ASP A 508 1.76 -6.85 21.10
N TRP A 509 2.19 -6.94 19.84
CA TRP A 509 1.31 -7.10 18.69
C TRP A 509 0.53 -8.42 18.76
N VAL A 510 -0.79 -8.33 18.59
CA VAL A 510 -1.71 -9.48 18.56
C VAL A 510 -1.85 -10.07 17.15
N PRO A 511 -2.09 -11.39 16.98
CA PRO A 511 -2.22 -12.00 15.66
C PRO A 511 -3.22 -11.26 14.74
N PRO A 512 -2.78 -10.73 13.59
CA PRO A 512 -3.63 -10.00 12.65
C PRO A 512 -4.83 -10.82 12.14
N THR A 513 -6.02 -10.24 12.15
CA THR A 513 -7.26 -10.87 11.65
C THR A 513 -7.67 -10.38 10.26
N THR A 514 -7.13 -9.23 9.83
CA THR A 514 -7.43 -8.59 8.54
C THR A 514 -6.18 -8.36 7.70
N GLN A 515 -6.34 -8.27 6.38
CA GLN A 515 -5.23 -7.97 5.48
C GLN A 515 -4.56 -6.63 5.78
N THR A 516 -5.32 -5.63 6.25
CA THR A 516 -4.77 -4.32 6.62
C THR A 516 -3.84 -4.46 7.82
N GLN A 517 -4.26 -5.18 8.86
CA GLN A 517 -3.41 -5.47 10.03
C GLN A 517 -2.15 -6.27 9.65
N VAL A 518 -2.27 -7.26 8.74
CA VAL A 518 -1.10 -8.00 8.24
C VAL A 518 -0.13 -7.06 7.50
N ARG A 519 -0.65 -6.16 6.65
CA ARG A 519 0.18 -5.17 5.94
C ARG A 519 0.85 -4.19 6.91
N ALA A 520 0.16 -3.76 7.95
CA ALA A 520 0.72 -2.89 8.98
C ALA A 520 1.89 -3.58 9.71
N PHE A 521 1.68 -4.81 10.17
CA PHE A 521 2.72 -5.62 10.83
C PHE A 521 3.94 -5.86 9.91
N LEU A 522 3.70 -6.25 8.65
CA LEU A 522 4.77 -6.43 7.67
C LEU A 522 5.46 -5.12 7.27
N GLY A 523 4.74 -4.00 7.29
CA GLY A 523 5.30 -2.67 7.05
C GLY A 523 6.32 -2.31 8.14
N LEU A 524 5.91 -2.46 9.41
CA LEU A 524 6.76 -2.13 10.56
C LEU A 524 7.97 -3.08 10.67
N THR A 525 7.74 -4.39 10.66
CA THR A 525 8.85 -5.38 10.68
C THR A 525 9.73 -5.27 9.43
N GLY A 526 9.13 -4.91 8.29
CA GLY A 526 9.82 -4.71 7.02
C GLY A 526 10.67 -3.45 6.98
N TYR A 527 10.39 -2.44 7.80
CA TYR A 527 11.27 -1.28 7.99
C TYR A 527 12.60 -1.72 8.61
N TYR A 528 12.55 -2.61 9.60
CA TYR A 528 13.72 -3.17 10.28
C TYR A 528 14.28 -4.45 9.62
N ARG A 529 13.89 -4.77 8.38
CA ARG A 529 14.33 -6.01 7.70
C ARG A 529 15.85 -6.15 7.60
N ARG A 530 16.59 -5.04 7.61
CA ARG A 530 18.06 -5.04 7.53
C ARG A 530 18.74 -5.61 8.78
N PHE A 531 18.02 -5.68 9.91
CA PHE A 531 18.47 -6.27 11.16
C PHE A 531 18.12 -7.75 11.26
N ILE A 532 17.15 -8.22 10.46
CA ILE A 532 16.58 -9.56 10.57
C ILE A 532 17.21 -10.46 9.51
N LYS A 533 17.99 -11.44 9.97
CA LYS A 533 18.47 -12.52 9.12
C LYS A 533 17.28 -13.26 8.49
N ASN A 534 17.33 -13.49 7.17
CA ASN A 534 16.32 -14.27 6.43
C ASN A 534 14.88 -13.75 6.46
N TYR A 535 14.66 -12.45 6.73
CA TYR A 535 13.35 -11.82 6.77
C TYR A 535 12.40 -12.23 5.62
N GLY A 536 12.88 -12.24 4.38
CA GLY A 536 12.07 -12.54 3.20
C GLY A 536 11.50 -13.97 3.19
N SER A 537 12.16 -14.91 3.85
CA SER A 537 11.69 -16.30 4.00
C SER A 537 10.72 -16.42 5.18
N ILE A 538 11.07 -15.84 6.33
CA ILE A 538 10.22 -15.87 7.54
C ILE A 538 8.89 -15.17 7.26
N ALA A 539 8.91 -14.00 6.62
CA ALA A 539 7.72 -13.23 6.29
C ALA A 539 6.91 -13.82 5.10
N ALA A 540 7.36 -14.89 4.44
CA ALA A 540 6.70 -15.40 3.23
C ALA A 540 5.25 -15.85 3.45
N PRO A 541 4.90 -16.61 4.51
CA PRO A 541 3.51 -17.01 4.78
C PRO A 541 2.59 -15.80 5.01
N LEU A 542 3.09 -14.78 5.70
CA LEU A 542 2.34 -13.54 5.97
C LEU A 542 2.15 -12.69 4.71
N ASN A 543 3.18 -12.60 3.87
CA ASN A 543 3.09 -11.90 2.59
C ASN A 543 2.03 -12.52 1.66
N ASP A 544 1.89 -13.84 1.66
CA ASP A 544 0.90 -14.55 0.85
C ASP A 544 -0.54 -14.15 1.22
N LEU A 545 -0.79 -13.78 2.49
CA LEU A 545 -2.08 -13.28 2.96
C LEU A 545 -2.43 -11.88 2.43
N THR A 546 -1.44 -11.08 2.02
CA THR A 546 -1.66 -9.70 1.54
C THR A 546 -2.07 -9.60 0.07
N SER A 547 -2.07 -10.73 -0.65
CA SER A 547 -2.37 -10.81 -2.08
C SER A 547 -3.80 -10.39 -2.40
N LYS A 548 -3.99 -9.69 -3.54
CA LYS A 548 -5.32 -9.28 -4.06
C LYS A 548 -6.26 -10.47 -4.32
N LYS A 549 -5.72 -11.70 -4.41
CA LYS A 549 -6.49 -12.93 -4.61
C LYS A 549 -7.13 -13.46 -3.32
N MET A 550 -6.66 -13.01 -2.15
CA MET A 550 -7.11 -13.49 -0.84
C MET A 550 -8.30 -12.67 -0.31
N PRO A 551 -9.17 -13.26 0.52
CA PRO A 551 -10.27 -12.54 1.19
C PRO A 551 -9.74 -11.50 2.19
N LYS A 552 -10.50 -10.41 2.41
CA LYS A 552 -10.12 -9.32 3.35
C LYS A 552 -9.96 -9.81 4.79
N LYS A 553 -10.78 -10.76 5.22
CA LYS A 553 -10.62 -11.50 6.47
C LYS A 553 -9.60 -12.62 6.23
N VAL A 554 -8.56 -12.64 7.05
CA VAL A 554 -7.41 -13.52 6.88
C VAL A 554 -7.72 -14.88 7.51
N LEU A 555 -7.48 -15.96 6.76
CA LEU A 555 -7.47 -17.30 7.33
C LEU A 555 -6.09 -17.55 7.92
N TRP A 556 -5.99 -17.43 9.25
CA TRP A 556 -4.74 -17.57 9.97
C TRP A 556 -4.37 -19.04 10.12
N THR A 557 -3.24 -19.45 9.53
CA THR A 557 -2.76 -20.85 9.57
C THR A 557 -1.65 -21.03 10.61
N ALA A 558 -1.35 -22.27 10.99
CA ALA A 558 -0.22 -22.58 11.88
C ALA A 558 1.12 -22.02 11.34
N ASN A 559 1.33 -22.07 10.02
CA ASN A 559 2.52 -21.49 9.38
C ASN A 559 2.56 -19.96 9.49
N CYS A 560 1.39 -19.29 9.47
CA CYS A 560 1.31 -17.85 9.71
C CYS A 560 1.62 -17.51 11.18
N GLN A 561 1.15 -18.33 12.13
CA GLN A 561 1.47 -18.16 13.54
C GLN A 561 2.97 -18.34 13.81
N LYS A 562 3.58 -19.42 13.28
CA LYS A 562 5.03 -19.68 13.39
C LYS A 562 5.84 -18.51 12.82
N ALA A 563 5.50 -18.05 11.61
CA ALA A 563 6.16 -16.90 10.97
C ALA A 563 6.00 -15.60 11.78
N PHE A 564 4.82 -15.38 12.37
CA PHE A 564 4.54 -14.20 13.19
C PHE A 564 5.36 -14.19 14.47
N GLU A 565 5.38 -15.30 15.21
CA GLU A 565 6.16 -15.44 16.45
C GLU A 565 7.66 -15.36 16.19
N GLU A 566 8.14 -15.96 15.11
CA GLU A 566 9.55 -15.91 14.75
C GLU A 566 10.00 -14.49 14.36
N LEU A 567 9.19 -13.72 13.63
CA LEU A 567 9.50 -12.32 13.36
C LEU A 567 9.55 -11.49 14.64
N LYS A 568 8.66 -11.77 15.61
CA LYS A 568 8.71 -11.11 16.92
C LYS A 568 9.99 -11.46 17.66
N LEU A 569 10.34 -12.74 17.72
CA LEU A 569 11.56 -13.21 18.38
C LEU A 569 12.82 -12.63 17.72
N ALA A 570 12.89 -12.63 16.38
CA ALA A 570 14.01 -12.09 15.63
C ALA A 570 14.18 -10.57 15.80
N MET A 571 13.10 -9.84 16.06
CA MET A 571 13.15 -8.41 16.41
C MET A 571 13.67 -8.17 17.83
N CYS A 572 13.35 -9.05 18.78
CA CYS A 572 13.88 -8.97 20.16
C CYS A 572 15.38 -9.32 20.23
N SER A 573 15.81 -10.30 19.44
CA SER A 573 17.20 -10.74 19.36
C SER A 573 17.99 -10.05 18.24
N ALA A 574 17.42 -9.01 17.62
CA ALA A 574 18.01 -8.32 16.49
C ALA A 574 19.43 -7.82 16.84
N PRO A 575 20.46 -8.23 16.08
CA PRO A 575 21.82 -7.79 16.33
C PRO A 575 21.95 -6.29 16.10
N VAL A 576 22.82 -5.67 16.88
CA VAL A 576 23.28 -4.30 16.63
C VAL A 576 24.10 -4.32 15.33
N LEU A 577 23.63 -3.58 14.32
CA LEU A 577 24.37 -3.44 13.07
C LEU A 577 25.51 -2.45 13.24
N LYS A 578 26.57 -2.63 12.48
CA LYS A 578 27.71 -1.73 12.46
C LYS A 578 27.77 -0.94 11.15
N SER A 579 28.07 0.35 11.23
CA SER A 579 28.34 1.17 10.05
C SER A 579 29.62 0.69 9.34
N PRO A 580 29.62 0.64 8.00
CA PRO A 580 30.75 0.13 7.24
C PRO A 580 31.99 1.03 7.39
N CYS A 581 33.10 0.44 7.85
CA CYS A 581 34.39 1.11 7.91
C CYS A 581 35.24 0.70 6.70
N TYR A 582 35.34 1.56 5.69
CA TYR A 582 36.01 1.22 4.41
C TYR A 582 37.53 1.01 4.49
N SER A 583 38.17 1.29 5.63
CA SER A 583 39.57 0.92 5.87
C SER A 583 39.75 -0.57 6.22
N LYS A 584 38.67 -1.28 6.55
CA LYS A 584 38.66 -2.70 6.87
C LYS A 584 38.07 -3.52 5.72
N LYS A 585 38.50 -4.79 5.63
CA LYS A 585 37.96 -5.73 4.64
C LYS A 585 36.46 -5.96 4.86
N LEU A 586 35.71 -5.96 3.76
CA LEU A 586 34.28 -6.28 3.73
C LEU A 586 34.09 -7.73 3.32
N TYR A 587 33.19 -8.43 4.00
CA TYR A 587 32.82 -9.81 3.74
C TYR A 587 31.35 -9.89 3.34
N VAL A 588 31.05 -10.55 2.23
CA VAL A 588 29.69 -10.83 1.76
C VAL A 588 29.47 -12.33 1.88
N GLN A 589 28.68 -12.76 2.86
CA GLN A 589 28.33 -14.16 3.05
C GLN A 589 26.99 -14.41 2.39
N THR A 590 26.91 -15.39 1.47
CA THR A 590 25.68 -15.71 0.74
C THR A 590 25.16 -17.09 1.10
N ASP A 591 23.84 -17.22 1.20
CA ASP A 591 23.15 -18.49 1.45
C ASP A 591 21.91 -18.58 0.53
N ALA A 592 21.68 -19.74 -0.08
CA ALA A 592 20.52 -19.99 -0.92
C ALA A 592 19.74 -21.23 -0.44
N SER A 593 18.42 -21.15 -0.48
CA SER A 593 17.55 -22.31 -0.28
C SER A 593 16.51 -22.44 -1.38
N GLU A 594 15.66 -23.46 -1.25
CA GLU A 594 14.60 -23.73 -2.21
C GLU A 594 13.49 -22.65 -2.22
N LEU A 595 13.36 -21.91 -1.13
CA LEU A 595 12.34 -20.89 -0.97
C LEU A 595 12.84 -19.47 -1.19
N GLY A 596 14.11 -19.20 -0.87
CA GLY A 596 14.63 -17.86 -0.80
C GLY A 596 16.15 -17.80 -0.86
N VAL A 597 16.65 -16.58 -0.97
CA VAL A 597 18.07 -16.26 -1.00
C VAL A 597 18.35 -15.20 0.06
N GLY A 598 19.52 -15.27 0.66
CA GLY A 598 19.95 -14.39 1.73
C GLY A 598 21.42 -14.03 1.57
N ALA A 599 21.80 -12.86 2.08
CA ALA A 599 23.18 -12.51 2.25
C ALA A 599 23.38 -11.59 3.46
N VAL A 600 24.57 -11.66 4.03
CA VAL A 600 25.02 -10.81 5.13
C VAL A 600 26.26 -10.07 4.67
N LEU A 601 26.23 -8.74 4.78
CA LEU A 601 27.42 -7.91 4.71
C LEU A 601 28.00 -7.82 6.12
N SER A 602 29.26 -8.19 6.33
CA SER A 602 29.93 -8.12 7.63
C SER A 602 31.36 -7.58 7.54
N GLN A 603 31.89 -7.17 8.69
CA GLN A 603 33.30 -6.82 8.90
C GLN A 603 33.84 -7.54 10.13
N LEU A 604 35.12 -7.90 10.10
CA LEU A 604 35.77 -8.48 11.28
C LEU A 604 36.17 -7.38 12.26
N ASN A 605 35.91 -7.60 13.56
CA ASN A 605 36.44 -6.75 14.62
C ASN A 605 37.94 -7.03 14.86
N SER A 606 38.57 -6.27 15.76
CA SER A 606 39.96 -6.47 16.17
C SER A 606 40.26 -7.83 16.79
N GLU A 607 39.22 -8.55 17.23
CA GLU A 607 39.28 -9.88 17.85
C GLU A 607 38.95 -11.01 16.84
N GLY A 608 38.73 -10.68 15.57
CA GLY A 608 38.39 -11.66 14.52
C GLY A 608 36.95 -12.16 14.52
N GLN A 609 36.03 -11.52 15.25
CA GLN A 609 34.59 -11.82 15.24
C GLN A 609 33.85 -11.04 14.14
N ASP A 610 32.90 -11.70 13.48
CA ASP A 610 32.04 -11.12 12.45
C ASP A 610 31.04 -10.11 13.05
N GLN A 611 31.08 -8.86 12.57
CA GLN A 611 30.12 -7.80 12.90
C GLN A 611 29.23 -7.52 11.68
N PRO A 612 27.90 -7.75 11.75
CA PRO A 612 27.02 -7.54 10.63
C PRO A 612 26.82 -6.03 10.36
N VAL A 613 26.93 -5.66 9.09
CA VAL A 613 26.61 -4.33 8.57
C VAL A 613 25.18 -4.28 8.05
N ALA A 614 24.76 -5.31 7.31
CA ALA A 614 23.40 -5.42 6.82
C ALA A 614 23.00 -6.87 6.50
N PHE A 615 21.77 -7.23 6.81
CA PHE A 615 21.12 -8.46 6.33
C PHE A 615 20.24 -8.14 5.13
N ILE A 616 20.38 -8.91 4.06
CA ILE A 616 19.47 -8.85 2.90
C ILE A 616 18.88 -10.22 2.64
N SER A 617 17.59 -10.26 2.31
CA SER A 617 16.92 -11.51 1.94
C SER A 617 15.82 -11.26 0.92
N ARG A 618 15.54 -12.27 0.09
CA ARG A 618 14.48 -12.22 -0.92
C ARG A 618 13.93 -13.62 -1.19
N ARG A 619 12.62 -13.73 -1.35
CA ARG A 619 11.97 -14.96 -1.81
C ARG A 619 12.27 -15.23 -3.28
N LEU A 620 12.47 -16.50 -3.63
CA LEU A 620 12.57 -16.94 -5.02
C LEU A 620 11.20 -16.92 -5.71
N THR A 621 11.16 -16.41 -6.94
CA THR A 621 9.95 -16.47 -7.78
C THR A 621 9.66 -17.92 -8.19
N PRO A 622 8.42 -18.26 -8.60
CA PRO A 622 8.09 -19.63 -9.03
C PRO A 622 8.98 -20.18 -10.15
N ARG A 623 9.54 -19.31 -10.99
CA ARG A 623 10.49 -19.71 -12.04
C ARG A 623 11.87 -20.02 -11.46
N GLU A 624 12.34 -19.20 -10.52
CA GLU A 624 13.66 -19.32 -9.91
C GLU A 624 13.75 -20.52 -8.96
N LYS A 625 12.64 -20.92 -8.33
CA LYS A 625 12.58 -22.15 -7.53
C LYS A 625 12.96 -23.42 -8.30
N ARG A 626 12.73 -23.44 -9.61
CA ARG A 626 13.03 -24.55 -10.51
C ARG A 626 14.47 -24.55 -11.03
N TRP A 627 15.29 -23.57 -10.63
CA TRP A 627 16.69 -23.55 -10.98
C TRP A 627 17.47 -24.61 -10.19
N SER A 628 18.56 -25.10 -10.78
CA SER A 628 19.45 -26.03 -10.08
C SER A 628 20.15 -25.33 -8.91
N ALA A 629 20.67 -26.10 -7.96
CA ALA A 629 21.37 -25.54 -6.79
C ALA A 629 22.45 -24.54 -7.19
N ILE A 630 23.32 -24.90 -8.15
CA ILE A 630 24.39 -24.02 -8.64
C ILE A 630 23.85 -22.72 -9.28
N GLU A 631 22.71 -22.76 -9.96
CA GLU A 631 22.07 -21.58 -10.53
C GLU A 631 21.45 -20.70 -9.45
N ARG A 632 20.87 -21.29 -8.40
CA ARG A 632 20.34 -20.54 -7.24
C ARG A 632 21.46 -19.85 -6.48
N GLU A 633 22.55 -20.57 -6.21
CA GLU A 633 23.72 -20.04 -5.50
C GLU A 633 24.40 -18.90 -6.27
N ALA A 634 24.67 -19.10 -7.57
CA ALA A 634 25.26 -18.05 -8.40
C ALA A 634 24.35 -16.84 -8.54
N PHE A 635 23.03 -17.06 -8.62
CA PHE A 635 22.06 -15.98 -8.58
C PHE A 635 22.08 -15.23 -7.24
N THR A 636 22.20 -15.93 -6.10
CA THR A 636 22.30 -15.31 -4.78
C THR A 636 23.47 -14.34 -4.73
N VAL A 637 24.64 -14.75 -5.23
CA VAL A 637 25.81 -13.87 -5.33
C VAL A 637 25.51 -12.67 -6.22
N ASP A 638 25.03 -12.87 -7.46
CA ASP A 638 24.72 -11.77 -8.38
C ASP A 638 23.72 -10.76 -7.78
N TRP A 639 22.64 -11.28 -7.20
CA TRP A 639 21.60 -10.48 -6.56
C TRP A 639 22.12 -9.73 -5.33
N ALA A 640 22.88 -10.41 -4.45
CA ALA A 640 23.42 -9.81 -3.24
C ALA A 640 24.39 -8.68 -3.58
N LEU A 641 25.32 -8.89 -4.52
CA LEU A 641 26.29 -7.88 -4.93
C LEU A 641 25.64 -6.69 -5.63
N LYS A 642 24.60 -6.91 -6.44
CA LYS A 642 23.80 -5.81 -7.01
C LYS A 642 23.06 -5.02 -5.95
N LYS A 643 22.52 -5.70 -4.94
CA LYS A 643 21.73 -5.06 -3.88
C LYS A 643 22.62 -4.27 -2.91
N LEU A 644 23.81 -4.80 -2.61
CA LEU A 644 24.83 -4.21 -1.74
C LEU A 644 25.83 -3.34 -2.51
N ARG A 645 25.60 -3.10 -3.80
CA ARG A 645 26.46 -2.27 -4.66
C ARG A 645 26.82 -0.90 -4.03
N PRO A 646 25.91 -0.18 -3.33
CA PRO A 646 26.26 1.08 -2.68
C PRO A 646 27.41 0.97 -1.66
N TYR A 647 27.56 -0.18 -1.00
CA TYR A 647 28.64 -0.45 -0.05
C TYR A 647 29.91 -1.01 -0.71
N LEU A 648 29.74 -1.76 -1.80
CA LEU A 648 30.81 -2.59 -2.36
C LEU A 648 31.51 -1.97 -3.57
N PHE A 649 30.86 -1.03 -4.26
CA PHE A 649 31.41 -0.47 -5.48
C PHE A 649 32.63 0.42 -5.18
N GLY A 650 33.75 0.16 -5.87
CA GLY A 650 35.00 0.90 -5.67
C GLY A 650 35.88 0.42 -4.52
N THR A 651 35.46 -0.62 -3.77
CA THR A 651 36.27 -1.24 -2.71
C THR A 651 36.53 -2.72 -3.02
N HIS A 652 37.66 -3.24 -2.54
CA HIS A 652 37.95 -4.67 -2.63
C HIS A 652 37.25 -5.42 -1.50
N PHE A 653 36.52 -6.49 -1.82
CA PHE A 653 35.78 -7.28 -0.84
C PHE A 653 35.85 -8.79 -1.10
N ILE A 654 35.47 -9.58 -0.10
CA ILE A 654 35.53 -11.04 -0.13
C ILE A 654 34.10 -11.60 -0.12
N VAL A 655 33.77 -12.43 -1.10
CA VAL A 655 32.52 -13.19 -1.16
C VAL A 655 32.75 -14.56 -0.56
N GLN A 656 32.03 -14.89 0.50
CA GLN A 656 32.08 -16.19 1.16
C GLN A 656 30.84 -17.00 0.80
N THR A 657 31.06 -18.18 0.24
CA THR A 657 30.01 -19.13 -0.16
C THR A 657 30.38 -20.54 0.28
N ASP A 658 29.39 -21.34 0.63
CA ASP A 658 29.53 -22.76 0.95
C ASP A 658 29.54 -23.64 -0.32
N HIS A 659 29.19 -23.08 -1.47
CA HIS A 659 29.10 -23.82 -2.72
C HIS A 659 30.43 -23.74 -3.50
N LYS A 660 31.32 -24.73 -3.31
CA LYS A 660 32.67 -24.82 -3.95
C LYS A 660 32.71 -24.49 -5.45
N PRO A 661 31.75 -24.94 -6.28
CA PRO A 661 31.71 -24.54 -7.69
C PRO A 661 31.64 -23.01 -7.92
N LEU A 662 31.24 -22.17 -6.98
CA LEU A 662 31.24 -20.73 -7.22
C LEU A 662 32.65 -20.11 -7.19
N LEU A 663 33.68 -20.83 -6.76
CA LEU A 663 35.08 -20.38 -6.83
C LEU A 663 35.54 -20.09 -8.28
N TRP A 664 34.94 -20.76 -9.27
CA TRP A 664 35.30 -20.59 -10.67
C TRP A 664 34.60 -19.41 -11.37
N LEU A 665 33.70 -18.67 -10.70
CA LEU A 665 32.94 -17.55 -11.29
C LEU A 665 33.81 -16.51 -12.01
N LYS A 666 35.08 -16.34 -11.58
CA LYS A 666 36.06 -15.42 -12.18
C LYS A 666 36.88 -16.06 -13.31
N GLN A 667 36.96 -17.39 -13.38
CA GLN A 667 37.89 -18.15 -14.23
C GLN A 667 37.30 -18.64 -15.56
N MET A 668 36.01 -18.34 -15.85
CA MET A 668 35.36 -18.56 -17.16
C MET A 668 35.59 -19.97 -17.78
N LYS A 669 34.87 -20.99 -17.29
CA LYS A 669 34.79 -22.32 -17.94
C LYS A 669 33.42 -22.97 -17.73
N GLY A 670 32.36 -22.47 -18.37
CA GLY A 670 31.04 -23.10 -18.29
C GLY A 670 30.16 -22.86 -19.50
N GLU A 671 29.48 -23.90 -19.97
CA GLU A 671 28.51 -23.85 -21.07
C GLU A 671 27.15 -23.26 -20.64
N ASN A 672 26.94 -22.98 -19.34
CA ASN A 672 25.66 -22.46 -18.84
C ASN A 672 25.53 -20.94 -19.13
N PRO A 673 24.56 -20.52 -19.97
CA PRO A 673 24.40 -19.13 -20.38
C PRO A 673 23.97 -18.19 -19.23
N LYS A 674 23.31 -18.69 -18.17
CA LYS A 674 22.93 -17.87 -17.01
C LYS A 674 24.14 -17.51 -16.16
N LEU A 675 25.00 -18.49 -15.90
CA LEU A 675 26.22 -18.31 -15.13
C LEU A 675 27.17 -17.35 -15.84
N LEU A 676 27.26 -17.45 -17.17
CA LEU A 676 28.01 -16.50 -18.01
C LEU A 676 27.44 -15.08 -17.93
N ARG A 677 26.11 -14.92 -17.98
CA ARG A 677 25.48 -13.60 -17.87
C ARG A 677 25.78 -12.95 -16.51
N TRP A 678 25.72 -13.71 -15.43
CA TRP A 678 26.01 -13.19 -14.09
C TRP A 678 27.49 -12.87 -13.92
N SER A 679 28.40 -13.72 -14.43
CA SER A 679 29.83 -13.41 -14.37
C SER A 679 30.16 -12.10 -15.09
N ILE A 680 29.62 -11.86 -16.29
CA ILE A 680 29.77 -10.59 -17.02
C ILE A 680 29.20 -9.43 -16.20
N SER A 681 28.04 -9.59 -15.57
CA SER A 681 27.43 -8.55 -14.75
C SER A 681 28.26 -8.17 -13.52
N LEU A 682 29.11 -9.07 -13.05
CA LEU A 682 29.94 -8.89 -11.86
C LEU A 682 31.36 -8.40 -12.19
N GLN A 683 31.78 -8.38 -13.46
CA GLN A 683 33.13 -7.93 -13.88
C GLN A 683 33.47 -6.51 -13.44
N GLY A 684 32.47 -5.64 -13.31
CA GLY A 684 32.67 -4.26 -12.85
C GLY A 684 32.88 -4.10 -11.34
N MET A 685 33.02 -5.19 -10.58
CA MET A 685 33.27 -5.17 -9.13
C MET A 685 34.57 -5.89 -8.81
N ASP A 686 35.32 -5.37 -7.84
CA ASP A 686 36.58 -5.96 -7.40
C ASP A 686 36.36 -6.87 -6.19
N TYR A 687 36.37 -8.18 -6.44
CA TYR A 687 36.14 -9.18 -5.40
C TYR A 687 36.94 -10.47 -5.58
N THR A 688 37.07 -11.17 -4.46
CA THR A 688 37.62 -12.53 -4.36
C THR A 688 36.55 -13.47 -3.80
N VAL A 689 36.41 -14.67 -4.36
CA VAL A 689 35.49 -15.69 -3.85
C VAL A 689 36.27 -16.66 -2.97
N GLU A 690 35.83 -16.83 -1.73
CA GLU A 690 36.37 -17.78 -0.76
C GLU A 690 35.30 -18.82 -0.43
N HIS A 691 35.73 -20.08 -0.33
CA HIS A 691 34.86 -21.15 0.14
C HIS A 691 34.98 -21.25 1.66
N ARG A 692 33.85 -21.12 2.36
CA ARG A 692 33.77 -21.29 3.81
C ARG A 692 32.76 -22.41 4.11
N PRO A 693 33.16 -23.49 4.82
CA PRO A 693 32.25 -24.60 5.13
C PRO A 693 31.00 -24.13 5.88
N GLY A 694 29.84 -24.72 5.59
CA GLY A 694 28.55 -24.38 6.23
C GLY A 694 28.58 -24.39 7.77
N SER A 695 29.36 -25.30 8.37
CA SER A 695 29.57 -25.38 9.83
C SER A 695 30.25 -24.15 10.43
N SER A 696 31.03 -23.41 9.63
CA SER A 696 31.71 -22.16 10.03
C SER A 696 30.95 -20.91 9.57
N HIS A 697 29.75 -21.07 9.00
CA HIS A 697 28.91 -20.04 8.37
C HIS A 697 27.68 -19.67 9.23
N SER A 698 27.78 -19.70 10.56
CA SER A 698 26.65 -19.47 11.49
C SER A 698 25.82 -18.21 11.16
N ASN A 699 26.46 -17.17 10.64
CA ASN A 699 25.82 -15.89 10.31
C ASN A 699 25.03 -15.92 9.00
N ALA A 700 25.35 -16.82 8.06
CA ALA A 700 24.65 -16.96 6.77
C ALA A 700 23.76 -18.22 6.70
N ASP A 701 24.17 -19.35 7.28
CA ASP A 701 23.62 -20.73 7.19
C ASP A 701 22.25 -20.95 7.87
N GLY A 702 21.35 -19.97 7.75
CA GLY A 702 20.02 -20.03 8.34
C GLY A 702 18.95 -20.58 7.38
N LEU A 703 19.16 -20.51 6.06
CA LEU A 703 18.14 -20.89 5.08
C LEU A 703 18.09 -22.40 4.83
N SER A 704 19.21 -23.10 4.93
CA SER A 704 19.35 -24.55 4.74
C SER A 704 18.75 -25.37 5.90
N ARG A 705 19.00 -24.95 7.15
CA ARG A 705 18.60 -25.67 8.38
C ARG A 705 17.12 -25.54 8.74
N TYR A 706 16.46 -24.49 8.26
CA TYR A 706 15.05 -24.23 8.58
C TYR A 706 14.10 -25.33 8.06
N PHE A 707 14.52 -26.12 7.06
CA PHE A 707 13.69 -27.15 6.41
C PHE A 707 14.07 -28.59 6.72
N HIS A 708 15.21 -28.85 7.36
CA HIS A 708 15.51 -30.22 7.82
C HIS A 708 14.60 -30.64 8.99
N LEU A 709 14.12 -29.67 9.78
CA LEU A 709 13.19 -29.92 10.90
C LEU A 709 11.76 -30.28 10.46
N ASP A 710 11.35 -29.99 9.21
CA ASP A 710 10.01 -30.34 8.72
C ASP A 710 9.96 -31.75 8.07
N ASN A 711 11.12 -32.39 7.84
CA ASN A 711 11.19 -33.71 7.17
C ASN A 711 11.52 -34.89 8.12
N GLU A 712 12.04 -34.64 9.32
CA GLU A 712 12.40 -35.74 10.25
C GLU A 712 11.23 -36.29 11.06
N ASP A 713 10.09 -35.58 11.17
CA ASP A 713 8.92 -36.05 11.93
C ASP A 713 7.96 -36.97 11.14
N SER A 714 8.33 -37.41 9.92
CA SER A 714 7.47 -38.26 9.09
C SER A 714 8.08 -39.61 8.65
N SER A 715 9.22 -40.00 9.21
CA SER A 715 9.81 -41.33 8.95
C SER A 715 10.51 -41.88 10.20
N GLY A 716 9.75 -42.51 11.09
CA GLY A 716 10.32 -43.15 12.28
C GLY A 716 9.29 -43.74 13.25
N ASN A 717 8.46 -44.67 12.78
CA ASN A 717 7.94 -45.75 13.62
C ASN A 717 7.49 -46.93 12.73
N GLY A 718 8.43 -47.84 12.54
CA GLY A 718 8.30 -49.20 12.06
C GLY A 718 9.43 -49.99 12.67
#